data_AF-A0A975BYD9-F1
#
_entry.id   AF-A0A975BYD9-F1
#
_cell.length_a   1.000
_cell.length_b   1.000
_cell.length_c   1.000
_cell.angle_alpha   90.00
_cell.angle_beta   90.00
_cell.angle_gamma   90.00
#
_symmetry.space_group_name_H-M   'P 1'
#
loop_
_entity.id
_entity.type
_entity.pdbx_description
1 polymer ?
#
loop_
_entity_poly.entity_id
_entity_poly.type
_entity_poly.pdbx_seq_one_letter_code
_entity_poly.pdbx_strand_id
1 'polypeptide(L)'
;MHRTSLGGLMLAMIVAAGQPVLAQDTLVGLGPVRGYTDVVFDTTAERYDILVDASRPEDPAAHRYRTIQAAYAAAPEGTRERPTVIGLMPDVYQLHGTETDPGLIITKANITLMGLTRDRRSVVIADNRGNKQGAANNGFTMMVDADGFSMINLTVLNACNLDYDYPGDPSKSLTKRSDVITQAVAIQMKGDRHVYAHVAFLSRLDTMFNMTRRSYFTHAYLEGTDDYLGAPGGSVWEDSEINFIEGGGILFAGGTTFIRTRFRATKPMTFYKVPVAPVALIESILPDTPVAWFGWAAPAASTESSLTWRTVTDSGRPVDILDSVVGEPRRTLTHELSDTEVHAFNSFNLLRWTPEGVDDGWDPAGVRARHEAQPALPFRIKLTNGVSRIRTDDAPVEISAAVYPPSGTTTVHWTTDSPLVRLSAPEGDEVTITATNATDRTETVPIRVSADNGFASTAWITVDPAYRPAPTLTRQPVLRRTPEGLRLDYDLTLPAGREDRSRITWFACPDAACANPGTLAVTRADAPLRKLTIGGNLAGQSVIANIAPEHDLSLPGQVWSSAPVAGPTDIPTPGGAVDFHSLPDTTVERRWEGEWKLTGAWTSEAPTAPEGSWGMRVGGEDSTLLYVGQPEAGDIDVMVEMDTDKYEGQGFAIPGSPSDILDATGKRGPYAEILFKYDPATRTGYSLRFWRSTRSATAVVFQLYRIVDGHGTPMGEDRLTGVIKPTTSIRIRTHGSAVTVTGSNSKDEETLDLTGTIEPNRFGGAGFFWTASRPSGSVVLRAFQVNYP
;
A
#
# COMPACT_ATOMS: atom_id res chain seq x y z
N MET A 1 60.95 -49.80 -57.78
CA MET A 1 59.99 -50.94 -57.75
C MET A 1 58.83 -50.51 -56.86
N HIS A 2 57.80 -49.84 -57.36
CA HIS A 2 56.61 -50.39 -58.00
C HIS A 2 56.06 -51.66 -57.31
N ARG A 3 55.00 -51.50 -56.51
CA ARG A 3 53.60 -51.96 -56.75
C ARG A 3 52.82 -52.00 -55.42
N THR A 4 51.84 -51.09 -55.23
CA THR A 4 50.36 -51.31 -55.26
C THR A 4 49.81 -51.98 -53.98
N SER A 5 48.67 -51.62 -53.38
CA SER A 5 47.48 -50.94 -53.90
C SER A 5 46.51 -50.56 -52.76
N LEU A 6 45.84 -49.42 -52.95
CA LEU A 6 44.45 -49.06 -52.61
C LEU A 6 43.87 -49.17 -51.17
N GLY A 7 43.31 -48.03 -50.74
CA GLY A 7 41.89 -48.01 -50.35
C GLY A 7 41.48 -46.94 -49.32
N GLY A 8 40.81 -45.88 -49.79
CA GLY A 8 39.76 -45.20 -49.02
C GLY A 8 40.08 -43.81 -48.45
N LEU A 9 39.71 -42.76 -49.20
CA LEU A 9 39.38 -41.45 -48.63
C LEU A 9 38.11 -41.61 -47.78
N MET A 10 38.18 -41.33 -46.48
CA MET A 10 36.99 -41.09 -45.65
C MET A 10 36.94 -39.60 -45.30
N LEU A 11 35.91 -38.95 -45.81
CA LEU A 11 35.51 -37.59 -45.51
C LEU A 11 35.10 -37.54 -44.03
N ALA A 12 35.93 -36.97 -43.16
CA ALA A 12 35.58 -36.77 -41.76
C ALA A 12 34.57 -35.62 -41.67
N MET A 13 33.28 -35.97 -41.49
CA MET A 13 32.30 -35.04 -40.95
C MET A 13 32.77 -34.62 -39.56
N ILE A 14 33.16 -33.35 -39.42
CA ILE A 14 33.27 -32.70 -38.12
C ILE A 14 31.84 -32.59 -37.59
N VAL A 15 31.42 -33.57 -36.80
CA VAL A 15 30.29 -33.42 -35.89
C VAL A 15 30.76 -32.40 -34.85
N ALA A 16 30.31 -31.16 -35.00
CA ALA A 16 30.33 -30.21 -33.90
C ALA A 16 29.52 -30.85 -32.77
N ALA A 17 30.21 -31.40 -31.78
CA ALA A 17 29.60 -31.80 -30.53
C ALA A 17 28.99 -30.53 -29.93
N GLY A 18 27.67 -30.39 -30.07
CA GLY A 18 26.92 -29.33 -29.42
C GLY A 18 27.24 -29.39 -27.93
N GLN A 19 27.65 -28.25 -27.39
CA GLN A 19 27.65 -28.05 -25.94
C GLN A 19 26.27 -28.51 -25.43
N PRO A 20 26.19 -29.32 -24.36
CA PRO A 20 24.90 -29.61 -23.77
C PRO A 20 24.25 -28.28 -23.43
N VAL A 21 23.04 -28.07 -23.94
CA VAL A 21 22.20 -26.93 -23.55
C VAL A 21 21.99 -27.10 -22.04
N LEU A 22 22.73 -26.34 -21.24
CA LEU A 22 22.56 -26.28 -19.80
C LEU A 22 21.16 -25.70 -19.56
N ALA A 23 20.29 -26.49 -18.91
CA ALA A 23 18.98 -26.04 -18.49
C ALA A 23 19.12 -24.75 -17.67
N GLN A 24 18.17 -23.83 -17.83
CA GLN A 24 18.21 -22.52 -17.19
C GLN A 24 18.30 -22.72 -15.67
N ASP A 25 19.40 -22.21 -15.13
CA ASP A 25 19.83 -22.50 -13.78
C ASP A 25 19.36 -21.39 -12.80
N THR A 26 18.46 -20.52 -13.26
CA THR A 26 17.61 -19.55 -12.55
C THR A 26 16.30 -19.40 -13.30
N LEU A 27 15.21 -19.07 -12.60
CA LEU A 27 13.99 -18.55 -13.24
C LEU A 27 14.06 -17.07 -13.64
N VAL A 28 15.24 -16.44 -13.53
CA VAL A 28 15.89 -15.45 -14.44
C VAL A 28 17.13 -14.85 -13.74
N GLY A 29 18.28 -14.76 -14.44
CA GLY A 29 19.31 -13.74 -14.21
C GLY A 29 20.49 -13.96 -13.24
N LEU A 30 20.59 -15.06 -12.47
CA LEU A 30 21.60 -15.19 -11.38
C LEU A 30 22.64 -16.33 -11.51
N GLY A 31 22.82 -16.94 -12.69
CA GLY A 31 23.70 -18.11 -12.84
C GLY A 31 23.14 -19.37 -12.16
N PRO A 32 23.91 -20.46 -11.95
CA PRO A 32 23.44 -21.64 -11.22
C PRO A 32 22.95 -21.29 -9.82
N VAL A 33 21.63 -21.22 -9.66
CA VAL A 33 20.93 -21.49 -8.41
C VAL A 33 21.14 -22.98 -8.14
N ARG A 34 22.33 -23.27 -7.63
CA ARG A 34 22.46 -24.33 -6.64
C ARG A 34 21.52 -23.88 -5.53
N GLY A 35 20.30 -24.42 -5.53
CA GLY A 35 19.31 -24.12 -4.49
C GLY A 35 20.01 -24.12 -3.14
N TYR A 36 19.56 -23.28 -2.22
CA TYR A 36 20.15 -23.01 -0.91
C TYR A 36 20.34 -24.24 0.01
N THR A 37 20.50 -25.44 -0.52
CA THR A 37 20.79 -26.61 0.28
C THR A 37 22.13 -27.23 -0.12
N ASP A 38 22.52 -27.29 -1.40
CA ASP A 38 23.45 -28.36 -1.86
C ASP A 38 23.03 -29.77 -1.30
N VAL A 39 21.82 -29.87 -0.76
CA VAL A 39 21.24 -31.03 -0.11
C VAL A 39 20.37 -31.67 -1.17
N VAL A 40 20.83 -32.83 -1.61
CA VAL A 40 20.01 -33.74 -2.38
C VAL A 40 18.82 -34.14 -1.51
N PHE A 41 17.63 -33.70 -1.89
CA PHE A 41 16.38 -34.04 -1.23
C PHE A 41 15.58 -34.98 -2.15
N ASP A 42 15.60 -36.27 -1.83
CA ASP A 42 14.99 -37.33 -2.63
C ASP A 42 13.75 -37.87 -1.92
N THR A 43 12.58 -37.57 -2.47
CA THR A 43 11.29 -38.07 -1.97
C THR A 43 10.71 -39.19 -2.82
N THR A 44 11.48 -39.75 -3.76
CA THR A 44 10.96 -40.74 -4.73
C THR A 44 10.51 -42.06 -4.10
N ALA A 45 10.97 -42.37 -2.89
CA ALA A 45 10.62 -43.57 -2.14
C ALA A 45 9.72 -43.29 -0.93
N GLU A 46 9.28 -42.04 -0.74
CA GLU A 46 8.43 -41.67 0.39
C GLU A 46 7.02 -42.26 0.25
N ARG A 47 6.39 -42.50 1.41
CA ARG A 47 5.06 -43.10 1.46
C ARG A 47 3.98 -42.06 1.16
N TYR A 48 2.95 -42.50 0.45
CA TYR A 48 1.76 -41.71 0.14
C TYR A 48 0.50 -42.57 0.24
N ASP A 49 -0.65 -41.94 0.49
CA ASP A 49 -1.96 -42.60 0.53
C ASP A 49 -2.66 -42.57 -0.84
N ILE A 50 -2.39 -41.52 -1.61
CA ILE A 50 -3.00 -41.23 -2.92
C ILE A 50 -1.91 -40.80 -3.88
N LEU A 51 -1.94 -41.32 -5.12
CA LEU A 51 -0.98 -40.99 -6.17
C LEU A 51 -1.63 -40.13 -7.25
N VAL A 52 -0.93 -39.07 -7.67
CA VAL A 52 -1.26 -38.30 -8.87
C VAL A 52 -0.17 -38.52 -9.91
N ASP A 53 -0.54 -39.13 -11.04
CA ASP A 53 0.36 -39.39 -12.17
C ASP A 53 -0.37 -39.09 -13.48
N ALA A 54 -0.11 -37.92 -14.05
CA ALA A 54 -0.77 -37.44 -15.26
C ALA A 54 -0.40 -38.26 -16.51
N SER A 55 0.70 -39.01 -16.46
CA SER A 55 1.19 -39.89 -17.54
C SER A 55 0.46 -41.25 -17.61
N ARG A 56 -0.26 -41.62 -16.55
CA ARG A 56 -0.94 -42.92 -16.44
C ARG A 56 -2.46 -42.79 -16.49
N PRO A 57 -3.18 -43.87 -16.86
CA PRO A 57 -4.62 -43.94 -16.69
C PRO A 57 -5.02 -43.81 -15.22
N GLU A 58 -6.11 -43.08 -15.00
CA GLU A 58 -6.78 -42.97 -13.71
C GLU A 58 -7.32 -44.33 -13.25
N ASP A 59 -7.18 -44.61 -11.96
CA ASP A 59 -7.60 -45.86 -11.31
C ASP A 59 -7.95 -45.55 -9.84
N PRO A 60 -9.17 -45.03 -9.60
CA PRO A 60 -9.59 -44.60 -8.27
C PRO A 60 -9.64 -45.76 -7.27
N ALA A 61 -9.83 -47.01 -7.74
CA ALA A 61 -9.81 -48.20 -6.88
C ALA A 61 -8.42 -48.46 -6.28
N ALA A 62 -7.36 -48.05 -6.98
CA ALA A 62 -5.98 -48.07 -6.49
C ALA A 62 -5.51 -46.70 -5.95
N HIS A 63 -6.43 -45.77 -5.68
CA HIS A 63 -6.14 -44.40 -5.25
C HIS A 63 -5.17 -43.65 -6.18
N ARG A 64 -5.27 -43.89 -7.50
CA ARG A 64 -4.45 -43.23 -8.52
C ARG A 64 -5.31 -42.31 -9.38
N TYR A 65 -4.91 -41.05 -9.48
CA TYR A 65 -5.63 -40.00 -10.21
C TYR A 65 -4.71 -39.32 -11.23
N ARG A 66 -5.30 -38.66 -12.23
CA ARG A 66 -4.53 -37.87 -13.20
C ARG A 66 -4.35 -36.41 -12.78
N THR A 67 -5.26 -35.89 -11.97
CA THR A 67 -5.28 -34.48 -11.56
C THR A 67 -5.26 -34.35 -10.04
N ILE A 68 -4.73 -33.21 -9.58
CA ILE A 68 -4.70 -32.88 -8.14
C ILE A 68 -6.12 -32.68 -7.61
N GLN A 69 -7.01 -32.07 -8.39
CA GLN A 69 -8.39 -31.83 -8.00
C GLN A 69 -9.15 -33.13 -7.74
N ALA A 70 -8.98 -34.16 -8.60
CA ALA A 70 -9.64 -35.45 -8.42
C ALA A 70 -9.08 -36.21 -7.21
N ALA A 71 -7.75 -36.21 -7.04
CA ALA A 71 -7.11 -36.79 -5.86
C ALA A 71 -7.55 -36.11 -4.56
N TYR A 72 -7.57 -34.77 -4.53
CA TYR A 72 -8.01 -34.01 -3.37
C TYR A 72 -9.49 -34.22 -3.06
N ALA A 73 -10.36 -34.30 -4.07
CA ALA A 73 -11.78 -34.61 -3.88
C ALA A 73 -11.96 -35.95 -3.16
N ALA A 74 -11.19 -36.97 -3.56
CA ALA A 74 -11.23 -38.31 -2.97
C ALA A 74 -10.50 -38.43 -1.62
N ALA A 75 -9.53 -37.54 -1.34
CA ALA A 75 -8.74 -37.60 -0.11
C ALA A 75 -9.61 -37.43 1.15
N PRO A 76 -9.54 -38.33 2.14
CA PRO A 76 -10.12 -38.06 3.44
C PRO A 76 -9.33 -36.96 4.16
N GLU A 77 -9.97 -36.28 5.10
CA GLU A 77 -9.28 -35.41 6.05
C GLU A 77 -8.28 -36.23 6.89
N GLY A 78 -7.09 -35.67 7.11
CA GLY A 78 -6.05 -36.29 7.92
C GLY A 78 -6.16 -35.90 9.40
N THR A 79 -5.34 -36.53 10.24
CA THR A 79 -5.11 -36.09 11.63
C THR A 79 -3.68 -35.62 11.83
N ARG A 80 -3.41 -34.98 12.97
CA ARG A 80 -2.05 -34.52 13.32
C ARG A 80 -1.04 -35.67 13.36
N GLU A 81 -1.47 -36.85 13.82
CA GLU A 81 -0.62 -38.05 13.94
C GLU A 81 -0.56 -38.86 12.64
N ARG A 82 -1.56 -38.71 11.76
CA ARG A 82 -1.66 -39.42 10.48
C ARG A 82 -2.23 -38.48 9.41
N PRO A 83 -1.40 -37.60 8.84
CA PRO A 83 -1.82 -36.75 7.73
C PRO A 83 -2.19 -37.62 6.52
N THR A 84 -3.10 -37.12 5.68
CA THR A 84 -3.38 -37.73 4.38
C THR A 84 -2.37 -37.20 3.36
N VAL A 85 -1.57 -38.09 2.78
CA VAL A 85 -0.47 -37.74 1.87
C VAL A 85 -0.86 -38.00 0.42
N ILE A 86 -0.88 -36.95 -0.38
CA ILE A 86 -1.06 -36.99 -1.84
C ILE A 86 0.31 -36.85 -2.50
N GLY A 87 0.83 -37.94 -3.06
CA GLY A 87 2.07 -37.99 -3.81
C GLY A 87 1.89 -37.55 -5.26
N LEU A 88 2.77 -36.68 -5.76
CA LEU A 88 2.72 -36.11 -7.09
C LEU A 88 3.96 -36.55 -7.89
N MET A 89 3.75 -37.23 -9.01
CA MET A 89 4.83 -37.57 -9.92
C MET A 89 5.36 -36.33 -10.67
N PRO A 90 6.57 -36.39 -11.25
CA PRO A 90 7.09 -35.31 -12.10
C PRO A 90 6.18 -34.95 -13.27
N ASP A 91 5.51 -33.80 -13.18
CA ASP A 91 4.72 -33.20 -14.26
C ASP A 91 4.40 -31.72 -13.99
N VAL A 92 3.73 -31.08 -14.94
CA VAL A 92 3.07 -29.78 -14.77
C VAL A 92 1.56 -29.99 -14.61
N TYR A 93 1.08 -29.76 -13.39
CA TYR A 93 -0.32 -29.85 -13.02
C TYR A 93 -1.00 -28.48 -13.18
N GLN A 94 -1.59 -28.23 -14.35
CA GLN A 94 -2.37 -27.02 -14.58
C GLN A 94 -3.73 -27.08 -13.88
N LEU A 95 -4.02 -26.09 -13.04
CA LEU A 95 -5.22 -26.08 -12.22
C LEU A 95 -6.46 -25.48 -12.91
N HIS A 96 -6.25 -24.67 -13.95
CA HIS A 96 -7.30 -24.11 -14.81
C HIS A 96 -8.45 -23.44 -14.04
N GLY A 97 -8.16 -22.55 -13.09
CA GLY A 97 -9.24 -21.80 -12.44
C GLY A 97 -9.99 -20.88 -13.40
N THR A 98 -11.12 -20.35 -12.96
CA THR A 98 -12.04 -19.55 -13.79
C THR A 98 -11.77 -18.05 -13.67
N GLU A 99 -12.59 -17.20 -14.26
CA GLU A 99 -12.45 -15.75 -14.04
C GLU A 99 -12.67 -15.35 -12.57
N THR A 100 -13.50 -16.11 -11.83
CA THR A 100 -13.88 -15.81 -10.44
C THR A 100 -13.26 -16.76 -9.42
N ASP A 101 -13.00 -18.01 -9.80
CA ASP A 101 -12.65 -19.08 -8.86
C ASP A 101 -11.15 -19.43 -8.91
N PRO A 102 -10.52 -19.71 -7.75
CA PRO A 102 -9.18 -20.28 -7.71
C PRO A 102 -9.09 -21.64 -8.43
N GLY A 103 -7.89 -22.04 -8.85
CA GLY A 103 -7.69 -23.34 -9.51
C GLY A 103 -7.83 -24.54 -8.56
N LEU A 104 -7.46 -24.35 -7.28
CA LEU A 104 -7.61 -25.35 -6.22
C LEU A 104 -7.86 -24.67 -4.87
N ILE A 105 -8.77 -25.21 -4.07
CA ILE A 105 -9.01 -24.78 -2.69
C ILE A 105 -8.88 -25.98 -1.75
N ILE A 106 -7.94 -25.92 -0.82
CA ILE A 106 -7.73 -26.92 0.24
C ILE A 106 -8.43 -26.46 1.51
N THR A 107 -9.33 -27.28 2.03
CA THR A 107 -10.14 -27.02 3.24
C THR A 107 -10.13 -28.19 4.23
N LYS A 108 -9.72 -29.38 3.81
CA LYS A 108 -9.56 -30.55 4.69
C LYS A 108 -8.27 -30.39 5.51
N ALA A 109 -8.31 -30.64 6.82
CA ALA A 109 -7.15 -30.57 7.69
C ALA A 109 -6.11 -31.68 7.41
N ASN A 110 -4.86 -31.40 7.77
CA ASN A 110 -3.72 -32.32 7.74
C ASN A 110 -3.52 -33.01 6.38
N ILE A 111 -3.71 -32.27 5.29
CA ILE A 111 -3.38 -32.70 3.93
C ILE A 111 -1.91 -32.39 3.66
N THR A 112 -1.17 -33.36 3.10
CA THR A 112 0.19 -33.16 2.58
C THR A 112 0.20 -33.31 1.06
N LEU A 113 0.73 -32.31 0.35
CA LEU A 113 1.10 -32.42 -1.07
C LEU A 113 2.60 -32.67 -1.17
N MET A 114 3.01 -33.82 -1.72
CA MET A 114 4.41 -34.23 -1.78
C MET A 114 4.82 -34.52 -3.22
N GLY A 115 5.75 -33.75 -3.78
CA GLY A 115 6.40 -34.12 -5.03
C GLY A 115 7.28 -35.35 -4.81
N LEU A 116 7.19 -36.37 -5.67
CA LEU A 116 7.98 -37.60 -5.63
C LEU A 116 9.17 -37.48 -6.59
N THR A 117 10.16 -36.68 -6.19
CA THR A 117 11.23 -36.23 -7.08
C THR A 117 12.56 -36.05 -6.34
N ARG A 118 13.64 -35.88 -7.10
CA ARG A 118 14.94 -35.39 -6.60
C ARG A 118 15.15 -33.90 -6.87
N ASP A 119 14.25 -33.32 -7.66
CA ASP A 119 14.30 -31.95 -8.11
C ASP A 119 12.89 -31.37 -8.09
N ARG A 120 12.65 -30.43 -7.17
CA ARG A 120 11.37 -29.73 -7.02
C ARG A 120 10.90 -29.01 -8.29
N ARG A 121 11.81 -28.72 -9.23
CA ARG A 121 11.48 -28.10 -10.53
C ARG A 121 10.71 -29.04 -11.46
N SER A 122 10.76 -30.35 -11.19
CA SER A 122 10.08 -31.35 -12.01
C SER A 122 8.63 -31.62 -11.59
N VAL A 123 8.17 -31.10 -10.45
CA VAL A 123 6.77 -31.22 -9.99
C VAL A 123 6.21 -29.81 -9.83
N VAL A 124 5.36 -29.38 -10.75
CA VAL A 124 4.89 -27.99 -10.82
C VAL A 124 3.37 -27.94 -10.71
N ILE A 125 2.85 -27.21 -9.72
CA ILE A 125 1.44 -26.84 -9.62
C ILE A 125 1.29 -25.44 -10.22
N ALA A 126 0.51 -25.30 -11.28
CA ALA A 126 0.51 -24.07 -12.08
C ALA A 126 -0.87 -23.54 -12.45
N ASP A 127 -0.95 -22.22 -12.60
CA ASP A 127 -1.98 -21.50 -13.37
C ASP A 127 -1.29 -20.33 -14.12
N ASN A 128 -2.02 -19.56 -14.92
CA ASN A 128 -1.47 -18.43 -15.67
C ASN A 128 -2.36 -17.19 -15.67
N ARG A 129 -3.18 -17.02 -14.63
CA ARG A 129 -4.16 -15.94 -14.51
C ARG A 129 -3.65 -14.84 -13.59
N GLY A 130 -4.02 -13.60 -13.90
CA GLY A 130 -3.77 -12.42 -13.08
C GLY A 130 -4.94 -11.44 -13.13
N ASN A 131 -4.89 -10.40 -12.31
CA ASN A 131 -5.95 -9.40 -12.24
C ASN A 131 -6.16 -8.70 -13.58
N LYS A 132 -7.41 -8.77 -14.09
CA LYS A 132 -7.82 -8.36 -15.44
C LYS A 132 -7.04 -9.03 -16.57
N GLN A 133 -6.39 -10.16 -16.28
CA GLN A 133 -5.64 -10.99 -17.22
C GLN A 133 -6.02 -12.46 -16.99
N GLY A 134 -7.29 -12.78 -17.27
CA GLY A 134 -7.84 -14.13 -17.06
C GLY A 134 -8.48 -14.37 -15.70
N ALA A 135 -8.43 -13.36 -14.81
CA ALA A 135 -9.20 -13.34 -13.58
C ALA A 135 -9.78 -11.95 -13.31
N ALA A 136 -10.95 -11.92 -12.65
CA ALA A 136 -11.55 -10.72 -12.07
C ALA A 136 -11.05 -10.45 -10.63
N ASN A 137 -10.20 -11.34 -10.09
CA ASN A 137 -9.51 -11.25 -8.80
C ASN A 137 -7.97 -11.25 -9.01
N ASN A 138 -7.16 -11.42 -7.96
CA ASN A 138 -5.68 -11.44 -8.06
C ASN A 138 -5.09 -12.72 -8.71
N GLY A 139 -5.88 -13.49 -9.46
CA GLY A 139 -5.39 -14.62 -10.24
C GLY A 139 -4.96 -15.83 -9.41
N PHE A 140 -5.66 -16.13 -8.32
CA PHE A 140 -5.26 -17.19 -7.38
C PHE A 140 -5.13 -18.57 -8.04
N THR A 141 -3.90 -19.08 -8.10
CA THR A 141 -3.59 -20.44 -8.56
C THR A 141 -4.15 -21.46 -7.56
N MET A 142 -3.79 -21.34 -6.29
CA MET A 142 -4.36 -22.15 -5.22
C MET A 142 -4.58 -21.37 -3.92
N MET A 143 -5.56 -21.82 -3.13
CA MET A 143 -5.84 -21.32 -1.78
C MET A 143 -5.85 -22.49 -0.79
N VAL A 144 -5.35 -22.24 0.42
CA VAL A 144 -5.41 -23.16 1.56
C VAL A 144 -6.13 -22.44 2.70
N ASP A 145 -7.19 -23.03 3.23
CA ASP A 145 -7.92 -22.61 4.43
C ASP A 145 -8.14 -23.86 5.31
N ALA A 146 -7.06 -24.37 5.90
CA ALA A 146 -7.04 -25.62 6.66
C ALA A 146 -5.89 -25.67 7.67
N ASP A 147 -6.10 -26.32 8.81
CA ASP A 147 -5.02 -26.58 9.77
C ASP A 147 -4.16 -27.79 9.36
N GLY A 148 -2.87 -27.75 9.67
CA GLY A 148 -1.93 -28.86 9.50
C GLY A 148 -1.50 -29.13 8.05
N PHE A 149 -1.74 -28.20 7.13
CA PHE A 149 -1.37 -28.36 5.73
C PHE A 149 0.15 -28.46 5.55
N SER A 150 0.62 -29.40 4.72
CA SER A 150 2.03 -29.52 4.37
C SER A 150 2.25 -29.58 2.85
N MET A 151 3.35 -28.99 2.40
CA MET A 151 3.80 -29.05 1.01
C MET A 151 5.30 -29.32 0.95
N ILE A 152 5.68 -30.34 0.19
CA ILE A 152 7.02 -30.92 0.23
C ILE A 152 7.54 -31.17 -1.18
N ASN A 153 8.76 -30.70 -1.47
CA ASN A 153 9.56 -31.00 -2.66
C ASN A 153 8.86 -30.75 -4.02
N LEU A 154 8.28 -29.57 -4.19
CA LEU A 154 7.59 -29.19 -5.43
C LEU A 154 7.64 -27.67 -5.66
N THR A 155 7.12 -27.24 -6.80
CA THR A 155 7.03 -25.84 -7.20
C THR A 155 5.57 -25.41 -7.34
N VAL A 156 5.21 -24.26 -6.79
CA VAL A 156 3.93 -23.58 -7.03
C VAL A 156 4.18 -22.32 -7.84
N LEU A 157 3.50 -22.20 -8.98
CA LEU A 157 3.79 -21.21 -10.00
C LEU A 157 2.52 -20.51 -10.47
N ASN A 158 2.59 -19.19 -10.65
CA ASN A 158 1.65 -18.47 -11.49
C ASN A 158 2.37 -17.88 -12.70
N ALA A 159 2.15 -18.46 -13.88
CA ALA A 159 2.75 -18.07 -15.15
C ALA A 159 2.02 -16.90 -15.83
N CYS A 160 1.31 -16.03 -15.10
CA CYS A 160 0.68 -14.85 -15.72
C CYS A 160 1.73 -13.92 -16.35
N ASN A 161 2.82 -13.66 -15.61
CA ASN A 161 3.85 -12.69 -15.99
C ASN A 161 5.28 -13.27 -16.01
N LEU A 162 5.42 -14.60 -16.05
CA LEU A 162 6.72 -15.25 -16.20
C LEU A 162 6.66 -16.52 -17.05
N ASP A 163 7.76 -16.76 -17.76
CA ASP A 163 8.02 -18.01 -18.46
C ASP A 163 8.64 -19.01 -17.49
N TYR A 164 8.37 -20.31 -17.67
CA TYR A 164 8.93 -21.39 -16.87
C TYR A 164 9.48 -22.50 -17.76
N ASP A 165 10.79 -22.70 -17.72
CA ASP A 165 11.47 -23.76 -18.47
C ASP A 165 11.44 -25.08 -17.67
N TYR A 166 10.68 -26.07 -18.15
CA TYR A 166 10.57 -27.36 -17.46
C TYR A 166 11.82 -28.22 -17.67
N PRO A 167 12.41 -28.81 -16.61
CA PRO A 167 13.66 -29.56 -16.72
C PRO A 167 13.49 -30.88 -17.48
N GLY A 168 14.33 -31.09 -18.49
CA GLY A 168 14.42 -32.36 -19.22
C GLY A 168 13.34 -32.60 -20.27
N ASP A 169 12.27 -31.80 -20.30
CA ASP A 169 11.21 -31.88 -21.30
C ASP A 169 10.68 -30.47 -21.64
N PRO A 170 11.22 -29.82 -22.68
CA PRO A 170 10.80 -28.47 -23.08
C PRO A 170 9.32 -28.37 -23.47
N SER A 171 8.67 -29.47 -23.86
CA SER A 171 7.24 -29.47 -24.24
C SER A 171 6.30 -29.19 -23.07
N LYS A 172 6.80 -29.29 -21.84
CA LYS A 172 6.10 -28.98 -20.60
C LYS A 172 6.37 -27.56 -20.08
N SER A 173 7.22 -26.79 -20.75
CA SER A 173 7.51 -25.41 -20.37
C SER A 173 6.27 -24.53 -20.51
N LEU A 174 6.16 -23.50 -19.67
CA LEU A 174 5.03 -22.58 -19.67
C LEU A 174 5.47 -21.21 -20.17
N THR A 175 4.64 -20.61 -21.03
CA THR A 175 4.84 -19.24 -21.51
C THR A 175 3.94 -18.30 -20.72
N LYS A 176 4.46 -17.10 -20.42
CA LYS A 176 3.70 -16.05 -19.77
C LYS A 176 2.46 -15.67 -20.57
N ARG A 177 1.37 -15.34 -19.86
CA ARG A 177 0.15 -14.80 -20.46
C ARG A 177 0.35 -13.36 -20.96
N SER A 178 1.10 -12.53 -20.21
CA SER A 178 1.29 -11.12 -20.52
C SER A 178 2.64 -10.60 -20.02
N ASP A 179 3.21 -9.64 -20.76
CA ASP A 179 4.36 -8.84 -20.31
C ASP A 179 4.00 -7.80 -19.25
N VAL A 180 2.73 -7.40 -19.14
CA VAL A 180 2.30 -6.37 -18.19
C VAL A 180 2.10 -6.99 -16.82
N ILE A 181 3.00 -6.68 -15.89
CA ILE A 181 2.94 -7.16 -14.51
C ILE A 181 1.63 -6.72 -13.85
N THR A 182 0.90 -7.70 -13.33
CA THR A 182 -0.35 -7.53 -12.57
C THR A 182 -0.34 -8.48 -11.37
N GLN A 183 -1.28 -8.33 -10.45
CA GLN A 183 -1.39 -9.27 -9.33
C GLN A 183 -1.66 -10.68 -9.86
N ALA A 184 -0.82 -11.64 -9.48
CA ALA A 184 -0.88 -13.02 -9.96
C ALA A 184 -0.47 -13.98 -8.84
N VAL A 185 -1.40 -14.32 -7.96
CA VAL A 185 -1.09 -15.08 -6.74
C VAL A 185 -0.83 -16.56 -7.06
N ALA A 186 0.34 -17.07 -6.70
CA ALA A 186 0.67 -18.49 -6.79
C ALA A 186 0.01 -19.28 -5.64
N ILE A 187 0.00 -18.72 -4.42
CA ILE A 187 -0.67 -19.36 -3.29
C ILE A 187 -1.16 -18.36 -2.24
N GLN A 188 -2.36 -18.59 -1.73
CA GLN A 188 -2.84 -18.00 -0.49
C GLN A 188 -2.93 -19.07 0.60
N MET A 189 -2.49 -18.73 1.81
CA MET A 189 -2.41 -19.66 2.94
C MET A 189 -3.16 -19.07 4.14
N LYS A 190 -4.06 -19.85 4.71
CA LYS A 190 -4.76 -19.57 5.97
C LYS A 190 -4.96 -20.88 6.72
N GLY A 191 -4.89 -20.80 8.05
CA GLY A 191 -4.87 -21.96 8.93
C GLY A 191 -3.68 -21.88 9.87
N ASP A 192 -3.30 -23.01 10.43
CA ASP A 192 -2.25 -23.13 11.43
C ASP A 192 -1.47 -24.40 11.30
N ARG A 193 -0.25 -24.40 11.83
CA ARG A 193 0.69 -25.51 11.74
C ARG A 193 1.02 -25.89 10.29
N HIS A 194 1.19 -24.89 9.41
CA HIS A 194 1.58 -25.17 8.04
C HIS A 194 3.07 -25.50 7.93
N VAL A 195 3.44 -26.42 7.04
CA VAL A 195 4.84 -26.76 6.74
C VAL A 195 5.11 -26.67 5.23
N TYR A 196 6.17 -25.97 4.86
CA TYR A 196 6.64 -25.85 3.47
C TYR A 196 8.13 -26.22 3.42
N ALA A 197 8.43 -27.42 2.94
CA ALA A 197 9.79 -27.96 2.95
C ALA A 197 10.29 -28.22 1.52
N HIS A 198 11.42 -27.61 1.14
CA HIS A 198 11.98 -27.71 -0.22
C HIS A 198 10.98 -27.27 -1.31
N VAL A 199 10.19 -26.22 -1.04
CA VAL A 199 9.19 -25.68 -1.97
C VAL A 199 9.71 -24.43 -2.67
N ALA A 200 9.36 -24.23 -3.94
CA ALA A 200 9.55 -22.97 -4.64
C ALA A 200 8.20 -22.28 -4.92
N PHE A 201 8.11 -20.98 -4.65
CA PHE A 201 6.95 -20.13 -4.94
C PHE A 201 7.34 -19.07 -5.96
N LEU A 202 6.65 -19.09 -7.11
CA LEU A 202 7.07 -18.33 -8.29
C LEU A 202 5.91 -17.50 -8.85
N SER A 203 6.09 -16.18 -8.88
CA SER A 203 5.24 -15.24 -9.61
C SER A 203 5.96 -13.90 -9.79
N ARG A 204 5.21 -12.80 -9.94
CA ARG A 204 5.69 -11.42 -9.95
C ARG A 204 5.06 -10.62 -8.80
N LEU A 205 4.01 -9.85 -9.07
CA LEU A 205 3.28 -9.06 -8.08
C LEU A 205 2.34 -9.99 -7.29
N ASP A 206 2.38 -9.90 -5.96
CA ASP A 206 1.58 -10.71 -5.02
C ASP A 206 1.84 -12.23 -5.10
N THR A 207 3.09 -12.70 -5.28
CA THR A 207 3.40 -14.15 -5.41
C THR A 207 2.71 -15.03 -4.38
N MET A 208 2.74 -14.68 -3.09
CA MET A 208 2.01 -15.41 -2.06
C MET A 208 1.38 -14.51 -1.00
N PHE A 209 0.30 -14.99 -0.38
CA PHE A 209 -0.28 -14.42 0.83
C PHE A 209 -0.18 -15.40 2.00
N ASN A 210 0.61 -15.07 3.03
CA ASN A 210 0.80 -15.91 4.22
C ASN A 210 -0.07 -15.45 5.40
N MET A 211 -1.36 -15.74 5.37
CA MET A 211 -2.28 -15.44 6.47
C MET A 211 -2.37 -16.57 7.50
N THR A 212 -1.30 -17.33 7.68
CA THR A 212 -1.28 -18.42 8.67
C THR A 212 -1.11 -17.86 10.08
N ARG A 213 -1.69 -18.56 11.06
CA ARG A 213 -1.44 -18.33 12.48
C ARG A 213 0.01 -18.71 12.82
N ARG A 214 0.43 -19.89 12.38
CA ARG A 214 1.81 -20.38 12.45
C ARG A 214 2.18 -21.18 11.21
N SER A 215 3.34 -20.91 10.64
CA SER A 215 3.90 -21.65 9.51
C SER A 215 5.42 -21.80 9.62
N TYR A 216 5.93 -22.91 9.11
CA TYR A 216 7.35 -23.20 9.04
C TYR A 216 7.77 -23.43 7.58
N PHE A 217 8.73 -22.64 7.13
CA PHE A 217 9.34 -22.74 5.81
C PHE A 217 10.79 -23.19 5.99
N THR A 218 11.20 -24.26 5.32
CA THR A 218 12.58 -24.73 5.36
C THR A 218 13.07 -25.10 3.97
N HIS A 219 14.26 -24.63 3.60
CA HIS A 219 14.80 -24.81 2.25
C HIS A 219 13.85 -24.30 1.16
N ALA A 220 13.04 -23.29 1.51
CA ALA A 220 12.07 -22.69 0.63
C ALA A 220 12.75 -21.65 -0.27
N TYR A 221 12.20 -21.45 -1.46
CA TYR A 221 12.57 -20.38 -2.37
C TYR A 221 11.35 -19.55 -2.71
N LEU A 222 11.47 -18.24 -2.60
CA LEU A 222 10.44 -17.29 -2.97
C LEU A 222 11.03 -16.27 -3.93
N GLU A 223 10.37 -16.04 -5.06
CA GLU A 223 10.68 -14.91 -5.95
C GLU A 223 9.45 -14.08 -6.30
N GLY A 224 9.70 -12.81 -6.60
CA GLY A 224 8.68 -11.89 -7.06
C GLY A 224 9.21 -10.47 -7.26
N THR A 225 8.28 -9.53 -7.38
CA THR A 225 8.54 -8.09 -7.58
C THR A 225 8.18 -7.31 -6.31
N ASP A 226 7.07 -6.58 -6.31
CA ASP A 226 6.50 -5.99 -5.09
C ASP A 226 5.46 -6.91 -4.42
N ASP A 227 5.26 -6.72 -3.12
CA ASP A 227 4.24 -7.33 -2.27
C ASP A 227 4.21 -8.89 -2.28
N TYR A 228 5.29 -9.53 -2.72
CA TYR A 228 5.30 -10.95 -3.08
C TYR A 228 5.41 -11.93 -1.92
N LEU A 229 5.90 -11.48 -0.75
CA LEU A 229 5.57 -12.09 0.54
C LEU A 229 4.49 -11.23 1.18
N GLY A 230 3.24 -11.44 0.75
CA GLY A 230 2.11 -10.62 1.11
C GLY A 230 1.34 -11.12 2.35
N ALA A 231 0.54 -10.23 2.94
CA ALA A 231 -0.38 -10.47 4.06
C ALA A 231 0.29 -11.15 5.28
N PRO A 232 0.76 -10.40 6.29
CA PRO A 232 1.63 -10.92 7.34
C PRO A 232 0.92 -11.91 8.28
N GLY A 233 1.46 -13.12 8.38
CA GLY A 233 1.11 -14.16 9.35
C GLY A 233 2.35 -14.65 10.10
N GLY A 234 2.14 -15.34 11.23
CA GLY A 234 3.23 -15.83 12.06
C GLY A 234 4.04 -16.90 11.33
N SER A 235 5.31 -16.64 11.03
CA SER A 235 6.13 -17.62 10.28
C SER A 235 7.60 -17.64 10.67
N VAL A 236 8.20 -18.83 10.54
CA VAL A 236 9.65 -19.03 10.67
C VAL A 236 10.16 -19.58 9.34
N TRP A 237 11.13 -18.88 8.75
CA TRP A 237 11.83 -19.26 7.54
C TRP A 237 13.25 -19.64 7.91
N GLU A 238 13.60 -20.90 7.71
CA GLU A 238 14.88 -21.46 8.10
C GLU A 238 15.61 -21.99 6.86
N ASP A 239 16.89 -21.64 6.71
CA ASP A 239 17.73 -22.09 5.60
C ASP A 239 17.06 -21.89 4.22
N SER A 240 16.53 -20.69 3.99
CA SER A 240 15.69 -20.37 2.82
C SER A 240 16.25 -19.21 2.00
N GLU A 241 15.66 -18.97 0.82
CA GLU A 241 16.10 -17.91 -0.08
C GLU A 241 14.93 -17.05 -0.59
N ILE A 242 15.11 -15.73 -0.54
CA ILE A 242 14.15 -14.72 -0.98
C ILE A 242 14.81 -13.87 -2.08
N ASN A 243 14.23 -13.85 -3.28
CA ASN A 243 14.85 -13.27 -4.47
C ASN A 243 13.98 -12.17 -5.12
N PHE A 244 14.55 -10.98 -5.28
CA PHE A 244 13.93 -9.85 -5.96
C PHE A 244 14.29 -9.85 -7.45
N ILE A 245 13.40 -10.35 -8.30
CA ILE A 245 13.73 -10.66 -9.70
C ILE A 245 13.98 -9.43 -10.57
N GLU A 246 13.38 -8.27 -10.22
CA GLU A 246 13.63 -6.98 -10.87
C GLU A 246 14.79 -6.18 -10.22
N GLY A 247 15.50 -6.85 -9.31
CA GLY A 247 16.65 -6.33 -8.60
C GLY A 247 16.30 -5.68 -7.27
N GLY A 248 15.07 -5.27 -7.00
CA GLY A 248 14.66 -4.67 -5.73
C GLY A 248 13.15 -4.64 -5.60
N GLY A 249 12.64 -3.98 -4.56
CA GLY A 249 11.20 -3.88 -4.32
C GLY A 249 10.82 -3.93 -2.85
N ILE A 250 9.54 -4.19 -2.60
CA ILE A 250 8.96 -4.22 -1.25
C ILE A 250 8.35 -5.59 -0.91
N LEU A 251 8.67 -6.11 0.27
CA LEU A 251 7.92 -7.19 0.90
C LEU A 251 6.77 -6.62 1.74
N PHE A 252 5.83 -7.48 2.11
CA PHE A 252 4.88 -7.19 3.18
C PHE A 252 5.05 -8.24 4.30
N ALA A 253 6.30 -8.37 4.76
CA ALA A 253 6.69 -9.33 5.78
C ALA A 253 6.35 -8.78 7.17
N GLY A 254 5.60 -9.53 7.98
CA GLY A 254 5.31 -9.15 9.36
C GLY A 254 5.16 -10.38 10.24
N GLY A 255 5.61 -10.28 11.50
CA GLY A 255 5.59 -11.40 12.44
C GLY A 255 6.42 -12.60 11.96
N THR A 256 7.45 -12.33 11.16
CA THR A 256 8.24 -13.34 10.47
C THR A 256 9.66 -13.35 11.03
N THR A 257 10.14 -14.54 11.39
CA THR A 257 11.55 -14.75 11.77
C THR A 257 12.26 -15.46 10.64
N PHE A 258 13.32 -14.85 10.13
CA PHE A 258 14.23 -15.43 9.16
C PHE A 258 15.49 -15.91 9.88
N ILE A 259 15.76 -17.21 9.80
CA ILE A 259 16.92 -17.87 10.38
C ILE A 259 17.77 -18.40 9.23
N ARG A 260 19.01 -17.92 9.13
CA ARG A 260 19.96 -18.30 8.05
C ARG A 260 19.35 -18.18 6.66
N THR A 261 18.51 -17.16 6.45
CA THR A 261 17.87 -16.89 5.16
C THR A 261 18.73 -15.95 4.34
N ARG A 262 18.86 -16.22 3.05
CA ARG A 262 19.56 -15.36 2.09
C ARG A 262 18.57 -14.51 1.30
N PHE A 263 18.82 -13.22 1.26
CA PHE A 263 18.09 -12.27 0.43
C PHE A 263 18.96 -11.89 -0.77
N ARG A 264 18.37 -11.87 -1.98
CA ARG A 264 19.07 -11.49 -3.22
C ARG A 264 18.38 -10.30 -3.87
N ALA A 265 19.13 -9.22 -4.05
CA ALA A 265 18.70 -8.01 -4.73
C ALA A 265 19.93 -7.26 -5.28
N THR A 266 19.74 -6.53 -6.37
CA THR A 266 20.75 -5.68 -7.04
C THR A 266 20.40 -4.18 -6.98
N LYS A 267 19.25 -3.85 -6.42
CA LYS A 267 18.66 -2.52 -6.18
C LYS A 267 18.12 -2.50 -4.75
N PRO A 268 17.72 -1.34 -4.19
CA PRO A 268 17.23 -1.30 -2.83
C PRO A 268 16.03 -2.22 -2.58
N MET A 269 15.98 -2.82 -1.39
CA MET A 269 14.87 -3.69 -0.97
C MET A 269 14.32 -3.27 0.41
N THR A 270 13.04 -3.55 0.64
CA THR A 270 12.37 -3.21 1.91
C THR A 270 11.45 -4.32 2.44
N PHE A 271 11.20 -4.33 3.75
CA PHE A 271 10.44 -5.39 4.43
C PHE A 271 8.95 -5.07 4.64
N TYR A 272 8.62 -3.79 4.86
CA TYR A 272 7.33 -3.32 5.33
C TYR A 272 6.69 -2.31 4.38
N LYS A 273 5.49 -2.67 3.93
CA LYS A 273 4.56 -1.73 3.29
C LYS A 273 3.83 -0.84 4.29
N VAL A 274 3.48 -1.38 5.45
CA VAL A 274 2.77 -0.68 6.53
C VAL A 274 3.25 -1.20 7.88
N PRO A 275 3.00 -0.48 8.98
CA PRO A 275 3.36 -0.97 10.31
C PRO A 275 2.72 -2.32 10.61
N VAL A 276 3.56 -3.31 10.95
CA VAL A 276 3.19 -4.70 11.24
C VAL A 276 4.03 -5.23 12.38
N ALA A 277 3.74 -6.45 12.84
CA ALA A 277 4.61 -7.15 13.77
C ALA A 277 6.05 -7.22 13.22
N PRO A 278 7.08 -6.95 14.04
CA PRO A 278 8.46 -6.83 13.55
C PRO A 278 8.98 -8.15 12.97
N VAL A 279 9.89 -8.01 12.02
CA VAL A 279 10.73 -9.08 11.48
C VAL A 279 11.96 -9.27 12.35
N ALA A 280 12.38 -10.52 12.52
CA ALA A 280 13.66 -10.88 13.10
C ALA A 280 14.56 -11.52 12.04
N LEU A 281 15.81 -11.06 11.94
CA LEU A 281 16.84 -11.57 11.05
C LEU A 281 17.96 -12.19 11.89
N ILE A 282 17.99 -13.52 11.94
CA ILE A 282 18.95 -14.30 12.74
C ILE A 282 19.92 -15.00 11.78
N GLU A 283 21.20 -14.66 11.88
CA GLU A 283 22.29 -15.21 11.05
C GLU A 283 21.98 -15.17 9.55
N SER A 284 21.19 -14.19 9.12
CA SER A 284 20.72 -14.06 7.75
C SER A 284 21.71 -13.27 6.90
N ILE A 285 21.61 -13.42 5.58
CA ILE A 285 22.51 -12.78 4.63
C ILE A 285 21.70 -11.82 3.75
N LEU A 286 22.02 -10.53 3.83
CA LEU A 286 21.40 -9.47 3.04
C LEU A 286 22.28 -9.09 1.84
N PRO A 287 21.70 -8.53 0.77
CA PRO A 287 22.44 -8.03 -0.38
C PRO A 287 23.33 -6.82 -0.04
N ASP A 288 24.41 -6.60 -0.81
CA ASP A 288 25.25 -5.40 -0.74
C ASP A 288 24.62 -4.17 -1.45
N THR A 289 23.34 -3.93 -1.20
CA THR A 289 22.54 -2.80 -1.72
C THR A 289 21.83 -2.14 -0.53
N PRO A 290 21.37 -0.87 -0.62
CA PRO A 290 20.60 -0.27 0.47
C PRO A 290 19.39 -1.12 0.88
N VAL A 291 19.25 -1.37 2.18
CA VAL A 291 18.10 -2.08 2.76
C VAL A 291 17.42 -1.16 3.76
N ALA A 292 16.08 -1.14 3.74
CA ALA A 292 15.30 -0.44 4.75
C ALA A 292 14.17 -1.30 5.30
N TRP A 293 13.70 -0.97 6.49
CA TRP A 293 12.49 -1.57 7.04
C TRP A 293 11.27 -1.18 6.22
N PHE A 294 11.05 0.11 5.96
CA PHE A 294 9.88 0.60 5.23
C PHE A 294 10.19 1.06 3.80
N GLY A 295 9.32 0.67 2.85
CA GLY A 295 9.31 1.22 1.49
C GLY A 295 8.69 2.61 1.38
N TRP A 296 7.99 3.05 2.42
CA TRP A 296 7.36 4.37 2.54
C TRP A 296 7.86 5.06 3.81
N ALA A 297 7.34 6.25 4.10
CA ALA A 297 7.66 6.96 5.33
C ALA A 297 7.44 6.05 6.56
N ALA A 298 8.53 5.74 7.27
CA ALA A 298 8.45 5.01 8.52
C ALA A 298 7.72 5.84 9.59
N PRO A 299 7.03 5.19 10.55
CA PRO A 299 6.43 5.88 11.69
C PRO A 299 7.40 6.84 12.38
N ALA A 300 6.88 7.96 12.88
CA ALA A 300 7.66 8.89 13.69
C ALA A 300 8.11 8.23 15.01
N ALA A 301 7.27 7.35 15.56
CA ALA A 301 7.55 6.53 16.73
C ALA A 301 7.03 5.10 16.53
N SER A 302 7.77 4.11 17.02
CA SER A 302 7.38 2.70 17.06
C SER A 302 7.58 2.13 18.45
N THR A 303 6.68 1.25 18.87
CA THR A 303 6.76 0.56 20.17
C THR A 303 7.53 -0.75 20.11
N GLU A 304 7.67 -1.30 18.91
CA GLU A 304 8.41 -2.53 18.64
C GLU A 304 9.56 -2.24 17.68
N SER A 305 10.68 -2.95 17.85
CA SER A 305 11.83 -2.89 16.96
C SER A 305 11.93 -4.16 16.12
N SER A 306 12.43 -4.01 14.91
CA SER A 306 12.87 -5.14 14.09
C SER A 306 14.22 -5.62 14.62
N LEU A 307 14.42 -6.93 14.57
CA LEU A 307 15.47 -7.59 15.34
C LEU A 307 16.55 -8.13 14.42
N THR A 308 17.81 -7.99 14.82
CA THR A 308 18.96 -8.57 14.11
C THR A 308 19.82 -9.37 15.08
N TRP A 309 20.43 -10.45 14.59
CA TRP A 309 21.49 -11.15 15.30
C TRP A 309 22.51 -11.70 14.31
N ARG A 310 23.74 -11.20 14.34
CA ARG A 310 24.85 -11.65 13.45
C ARG A 310 24.43 -11.71 11.97
N THR A 311 23.49 -10.88 11.57
CA THR A 311 23.06 -10.75 10.19
C THR A 311 24.10 -9.94 9.46
N VAL A 312 24.52 -10.42 8.28
CA VAL A 312 25.60 -9.83 7.50
C VAL A 312 25.16 -9.54 6.07
N THR A 313 25.89 -8.70 5.36
CA THR A 313 25.73 -8.54 3.92
C THR A 313 26.47 -9.64 3.15
N ASP A 314 26.28 -9.72 1.82
CA ASP A 314 26.98 -10.67 0.94
C ASP A 314 28.51 -10.59 1.07
N SER A 315 29.05 -9.39 1.27
CA SER A 315 30.47 -9.15 1.56
C SER A 315 30.90 -9.48 3.00
N GLY A 316 30.01 -9.98 3.84
CA GLY A 316 30.29 -10.40 5.22
C GLY A 316 30.36 -9.26 6.23
N ARG A 317 29.86 -8.06 5.90
CA ARG A 317 29.83 -6.91 6.82
C ARG A 317 28.58 -6.95 7.69
N PRO A 318 28.60 -6.43 8.93
CA PRO A 318 27.37 -6.20 9.70
C PRO A 318 26.37 -5.38 8.90
N VAL A 319 25.08 -5.73 9.00
CA VAL A 319 24.03 -5.01 8.27
C VAL A 319 23.80 -3.61 8.81
N ASP A 320 23.53 -2.68 7.90
CA ASP A 320 23.04 -1.33 8.21
C ASP A 320 21.69 -1.15 7.52
N ILE A 321 20.61 -1.17 8.31
CA ILE A 321 19.24 -1.14 7.82
C ILE A 321 18.62 0.21 8.20
N LEU A 322 18.17 0.96 7.19
CA LEU A 322 17.48 2.23 7.38
C LEU A 322 16.04 2.00 7.88
N ASP A 323 15.49 2.98 8.59
CA ASP A 323 14.07 2.94 8.95
C ASP A 323 13.19 3.00 7.69
N SER A 324 13.55 3.82 6.71
CA SER A 324 12.76 4.09 5.51
C SER A 324 13.64 4.53 4.34
N VAL A 325 13.22 4.19 3.12
CA VAL A 325 13.80 4.77 1.87
C VAL A 325 13.27 6.18 1.54
N VAL A 326 12.24 6.62 2.25
CA VAL A 326 11.62 7.96 2.14
C VAL A 326 11.96 8.82 3.35
N GLY A 327 12.33 10.08 3.09
CA GLY A 327 12.65 11.07 4.13
C GLY A 327 14.10 11.01 4.60
N GLU A 328 14.39 11.71 5.70
CA GLU A 328 15.74 11.72 6.27
C GLU A 328 16.17 10.32 6.76
N PRO A 329 17.40 9.87 6.47
CA PRO A 329 17.90 8.57 6.92
C PRO A 329 17.91 8.44 8.45
N ARG A 330 17.13 7.49 8.97
CA ARG A 330 17.06 7.14 10.41
C ARG A 330 17.39 5.66 10.63
N ARG A 331 17.81 5.30 11.85
CA ARG A 331 18.19 3.94 12.30
C ARG A 331 17.66 3.70 13.71
N THR A 332 16.37 3.95 13.90
CA THR A 332 15.71 3.91 15.22
C THR A 332 14.88 2.66 15.42
N LEU A 333 14.65 1.88 14.36
CA LEU A 333 13.78 0.71 14.38
C LEU A 333 14.52 -0.63 14.48
N THR A 334 15.86 -0.63 14.50
CA THR A 334 16.67 -1.85 14.60
C THR A 334 17.14 -2.06 16.05
N HIS A 335 16.93 -3.27 16.58
CA HIS A 335 17.54 -3.76 17.82
C HIS A 335 18.40 -4.99 17.51
N GLU A 336 19.72 -4.87 17.67
CA GLU A 336 20.61 -6.04 17.65
C GLU A 336 20.44 -6.78 18.97
N LEU A 337 20.01 -8.05 18.89
CA LEU A 337 19.83 -8.91 20.04
C LEU A 337 21.17 -9.11 20.76
N SER A 338 21.10 -9.39 22.05
CA SER A 338 22.23 -9.89 22.84
C SER A 338 22.37 -11.41 22.74
N ASP A 339 23.52 -11.95 23.20
CA ASP A 339 23.73 -13.40 23.34
C ASP A 339 22.64 -14.08 24.21
N THR A 340 22.02 -13.34 25.14
CA THR A 340 20.93 -13.87 25.97
C THR A 340 19.59 -13.84 25.25
N GLU A 341 19.24 -12.74 24.59
CA GLU A 341 17.95 -12.59 23.91
C GLU A 341 17.81 -13.55 22.72
N VAL A 342 18.90 -13.81 21.98
CA VAL A 342 18.85 -14.67 20.79
C VAL A 342 18.41 -16.11 21.11
N HIS A 343 18.60 -16.60 22.34
CA HIS A 343 18.14 -17.94 22.73
C HIS A 343 16.61 -18.12 22.57
N ALA A 344 15.84 -17.03 22.62
CA ALA A 344 14.40 -17.06 22.38
C ALA A 344 14.03 -17.35 20.90
N PHE A 345 14.96 -17.14 19.97
CA PHE A 345 14.75 -17.22 18.51
C PHE A 345 15.20 -18.56 17.94
N ASN A 346 14.60 -19.65 18.45
CA ASN A 346 14.71 -20.98 17.87
C ASN A 346 13.31 -21.49 17.46
N SER A 347 13.25 -22.33 16.43
CA SER A 347 12.00 -22.78 15.83
C SER A 347 11.04 -23.46 16.81
N PHE A 348 11.54 -24.16 17.84
CA PHE A 348 10.68 -24.75 18.88
C PHE A 348 10.05 -23.68 19.78
N ASN A 349 10.84 -22.74 20.31
CA ASN A 349 10.30 -21.67 21.17
C ASN A 349 9.37 -20.72 20.39
N LEU A 350 9.57 -20.52 19.09
CA LEU A 350 8.74 -19.63 18.29
C LEU A 350 7.40 -20.27 17.87
N LEU A 351 7.39 -21.58 17.59
CA LEU A 351 6.26 -22.24 16.93
C LEU A 351 5.35 -23.06 17.86
N ARG A 352 5.83 -23.48 19.04
CA ARG A 352 5.03 -24.31 19.96
C ARG A 352 3.82 -23.60 20.59
N TRP A 353 3.75 -22.26 20.48
CA TRP A 353 2.71 -21.46 21.12
C TRP A 353 1.60 -21.12 20.15
N THR A 354 0.35 -21.48 20.46
CA THR A 354 -0.81 -20.97 19.69
C THR A 354 -0.92 -19.45 19.81
N PRO A 355 -1.69 -18.77 18.95
CA PRO A 355 -1.94 -17.32 19.09
C PRO A 355 -2.51 -16.90 20.44
N GLU A 356 -3.21 -17.81 21.13
CA GLU A 356 -3.74 -17.64 22.48
C GLU A 356 -2.68 -17.89 23.58
N GLY A 357 -1.45 -18.24 23.21
CA GLY A 357 -0.33 -18.46 24.13
C GLY A 357 -0.27 -19.85 24.76
N VAL A 358 -0.95 -20.84 24.19
CA VAL A 358 -0.94 -22.23 24.69
C VAL A 358 0.22 -23.01 24.07
N ASP A 359 1.03 -23.69 24.89
CA ASP A 359 2.04 -24.64 24.38
C ASP A 359 1.34 -25.92 23.88
N ASP A 360 1.27 -26.10 22.57
CA ASP A 360 0.73 -27.32 21.93
C ASP A 360 1.85 -28.26 21.43
N GLY A 361 3.11 -27.98 21.81
CA GLY A 361 4.28 -28.77 21.49
C GLY A 361 4.56 -28.92 19.99
N TRP A 362 4.03 -28.05 19.13
CA TRP A 362 4.28 -28.13 17.69
C TRP A 362 5.77 -27.86 17.39
N ASP A 363 6.43 -28.86 16.80
CA ASP A 363 7.87 -28.86 16.51
C ASP A 363 8.13 -29.35 15.07
N PRO A 364 7.85 -28.53 14.05
CA PRO A 364 8.07 -28.92 12.65
C PRO A 364 9.56 -29.00 12.28
N ALA A 365 10.46 -28.40 13.08
CA ALA A 365 11.90 -28.43 12.88
C ALA A 365 12.59 -29.64 13.53
N GLY A 366 11.89 -30.37 14.41
CA GLY A 366 12.44 -31.54 15.13
C GLY A 366 13.55 -31.18 16.13
N VAL A 367 13.50 -29.96 16.69
CA VAL A 367 14.56 -29.43 17.57
C VAL A 367 14.17 -29.40 19.05
N ARG A 368 12.97 -29.88 19.41
CA ARG A 368 12.46 -29.91 20.78
C ARG A 368 13.46 -30.45 21.79
N ALA A 369 14.08 -31.61 21.52
CA ALA A 369 15.01 -32.26 22.44
C ALA A 369 16.23 -31.38 22.82
N ARG A 370 16.58 -30.38 21.98
CA ARG A 370 17.66 -29.43 22.26
C ARG A 370 17.23 -28.24 23.11
N HIS A 371 15.94 -27.91 23.11
CA HIS A 371 15.42 -26.65 23.66
C HIS A 371 14.40 -26.83 24.79
N GLU A 372 13.77 -28.00 24.96
CA GLU A 372 12.69 -28.21 25.93
C GLU A 372 13.10 -28.08 27.40
N ALA A 373 14.41 -28.17 27.69
CA ALA A 373 14.95 -27.92 29.03
C ALA A 373 15.00 -26.42 29.39
N GLN A 374 14.86 -25.54 28.41
CA GLN A 374 14.84 -24.08 28.63
C GLN A 374 13.42 -23.64 29.02
N PRO A 375 13.27 -22.61 29.87
CA PRO A 375 11.97 -22.03 30.14
C PRO A 375 11.36 -21.44 28.87
N ALA A 376 10.08 -21.07 28.93
CA ALA A 376 9.49 -20.20 27.92
C ALA A 376 10.29 -18.88 27.87
N LEU A 377 10.83 -18.53 26.71
CA LEU A 377 11.64 -17.32 26.57
C LEU A 377 10.86 -16.24 25.81
N PRO A 378 10.66 -15.04 26.41
CA PRO A 378 10.04 -13.91 25.74
C PRO A 378 10.81 -13.52 24.47
N PHE A 379 10.09 -13.43 23.36
CA PHE A 379 10.63 -12.98 22.07
C PHE A 379 9.92 -11.73 21.53
N ARG A 380 8.88 -11.26 22.21
CA ARG A 380 8.11 -10.08 21.80
C ARG A 380 7.32 -9.49 22.97
N ILE A 381 7.24 -8.17 23.03
CA ILE A 381 6.33 -7.41 23.91
C ILE A 381 5.51 -6.45 23.04
N LYS A 382 4.22 -6.74 22.90
CA LYS A 382 3.28 -5.90 22.14
C LYS A 382 2.59 -4.92 23.08
N LEU A 383 2.66 -3.64 22.76
CA LEU A 383 1.99 -2.59 23.54
C LEU A 383 0.67 -2.17 22.90
N THR A 384 -0.38 -2.00 23.71
CA THR A 384 -1.64 -1.34 23.32
C THR A 384 -1.62 0.08 23.87
N ASN A 385 -2.01 1.08 23.06
CA ASN A 385 -1.87 2.51 23.37
C ASN A 385 -0.41 2.95 23.64
N GLY A 386 0.57 2.15 23.22
CA GLY A 386 1.99 2.42 23.42
C GLY A 386 2.52 3.70 22.74
N VAL A 387 1.79 4.23 21.75
CA VAL A 387 1.99 5.59 21.22
C VAL A 387 0.74 6.39 21.54
N SER A 388 0.85 7.29 22.51
CA SER A 388 -0.30 8.06 23.00
C SER A 388 0.03 9.54 23.12
N ARG A 389 -1.00 10.38 23.03
CA ARG A 389 -0.92 11.80 23.36
C ARG A 389 -1.86 12.07 24.54
N ILE A 390 -1.33 12.62 25.61
CA ILE A 390 -2.07 12.94 26.83
C ILE A 390 -1.87 14.42 27.17
N ARG A 391 -2.78 14.98 27.95
CA ARG A 391 -2.71 16.38 28.38
C ARG A 391 -2.81 16.47 29.90
N THR A 392 -2.06 17.41 30.46
CA THR A 392 -2.14 17.71 31.89
C THR A 392 -3.52 18.24 32.25
N ASP A 393 -4.06 17.79 33.38
CA ASP A 393 -5.43 18.01 33.88
C ASP A 393 -6.54 17.21 33.16
N ASP A 394 -6.23 16.50 32.08
CA ASP A 394 -7.16 15.53 31.48
C ASP A 394 -7.09 14.17 32.21
N ALA A 395 -8.02 13.27 31.87
CA ALA A 395 -8.04 11.92 32.44
C ALA A 395 -6.75 11.14 32.10
N PRO A 396 -6.21 10.35 33.04
CA PRO A 396 -5.10 9.44 32.77
C PRO A 396 -5.40 8.44 31.66
N VAL A 397 -4.36 7.95 30.99
CA VAL A 397 -4.47 6.91 29.94
C VAL A 397 -3.83 5.61 30.41
N GLU A 398 -4.45 4.50 30.06
CA GLU A 398 -3.92 3.16 30.31
C GLU A 398 -3.18 2.61 29.10
N ILE A 399 -2.02 2.00 29.37
CA ILE A 399 -1.21 1.24 28.41
C ILE A 399 -1.10 -0.18 28.93
N SER A 400 -1.28 -1.15 28.04
CA SER A 400 -1.10 -2.56 28.35
C SER A 400 0.05 -3.18 27.54
N ALA A 401 0.69 -4.18 28.12
CA ALA A 401 1.76 -4.97 27.53
C ALA A 401 1.36 -6.44 27.46
N ALA A 402 1.44 -7.04 26.27
CA ALA A 402 1.27 -8.47 26.06
C ALA A 402 2.62 -9.09 25.67
N VAL A 403 3.08 -10.04 26.48
CA VAL A 403 4.36 -10.75 26.27
C VAL A 403 4.10 -12.03 25.49
N TYR A 404 4.97 -12.36 24.54
CA TYR A 404 4.92 -13.61 23.78
C TYR A 404 6.19 -14.43 23.99
N PRO A 405 6.07 -15.70 24.43
CA PRO A 405 4.83 -16.32 24.89
C PRO A 405 4.36 -15.73 26.24
N PRO A 406 3.05 -15.78 26.59
CA PRO A 406 2.54 -15.19 27.84
C PRO A 406 3.17 -15.78 29.11
N SER A 407 3.56 -17.05 29.08
CA SER A 407 4.26 -17.73 30.18
C SER A 407 5.77 -17.45 30.24
N GLY A 408 6.29 -16.63 29.33
CA GLY A 408 7.72 -16.33 29.23
C GLY A 408 8.24 -15.38 30.31
N THR A 409 7.36 -14.65 30.97
CA THR A 409 7.73 -13.72 32.05
C THR A 409 6.75 -13.86 33.20
N THR A 410 7.24 -13.66 34.42
CA THR A 410 6.38 -13.66 35.61
C THR A 410 5.69 -12.31 35.78
N THR A 411 6.40 -11.24 35.46
CA THR A 411 5.92 -9.86 35.56
C THR A 411 6.61 -9.01 34.51
N VAL A 412 5.95 -7.93 34.10
CA VAL A 412 6.51 -6.90 33.22
C VAL A 412 6.87 -5.68 34.06
N HIS A 413 8.02 -5.08 33.79
CA HIS A 413 8.53 -3.92 34.52
C HIS A 413 8.44 -2.65 33.68
N TRP A 414 7.89 -1.58 34.26
CA TRP A 414 7.71 -0.27 33.64
C TRP A 414 8.63 0.77 34.28
N THR A 415 9.35 1.52 33.46
CA THR A 415 10.30 2.55 33.93
C THR A 415 10.28 3.79 33.05
N THR A 416 10.43 4.96 33.66
CA THR A 416 10.63 6.23 32.96
C THR A 416 11.43 7.18 33.83
N ASP A 417 12.35 7.93 33.21
CA ASP A 417 13.16 8.93 33.90
C ASP A 417 12.55 10.35 33.82
N SER A 418 11.44 10.51 33.08
CA SER A 418 10.84 11.81 32.84
C SER A 418 9.91 12.24 33.98
N PRO A 419 10.04 13.49 34.48
CA PRO A 419 9.11 14.04 35.46
C PRO A 419 7.77 14.49 34.85
N LEU A 420 7.60 14.42 33.52
CA LEU A 420 6.40 14.86 32.81
C LEU A 420 5.27 13.84 32.82
N VAL A 421 5.54 12.63 33.31
CA VAL A 421 4.54 11.59 33.50
C VAL A 421 4.71 10.94 34.87
N ARG A 422 3.62 10.41 35.40
CA ARG A 422 3.61 9.54 36.58
C ARG A 422 2.96 8.21 36.24
N LEU A 423 3.66 7.13 36.58
CA LEU A 423 3.17 5.75 36.45
C LEU A 423 2.40 5.35 37.72
N SER A 424 1.29 4.62 37.58
CA SER A 424 0.52 4.10 38.72
C SER A 424 1.24 2.98 39.49
N ALA A 425 2.03 2.17 38.79
CA ALA A 425 2.80 1.06 39.33
C ALA A 425 4.10 0.84 38.54
N PRO A 426 5.14 0.26 39.14
CA PRO A 426 6.37 -0.12 38.44
C PRO A 426 6.27 -1.48 37.74
N GLU A 427 5.21 -2.25 38.00
CA GLU A 427 5.05 -3.65 37.60
C GLU A 427 3.59 -3.95 37.26
N GLY A 428 3.37 -4.89 36.34
CA GLY A 428 2.06 -5.38 35.92
C GLY A 428 1.89 -5.38 34.42
N ASP A 429 0.86 -6.07 33.91
CA ASP A 429 0.57 -6.12 32.47
C ASP A 429 -0.06 -4.80 31.96
N GLU A 430 -0.50 -3.94 32.87
CA GLU A 430 -1.13 -2.65 32.61
C GLU A 430 -0.52 -1.56 33.50
N VAL A 431 -0.36 -0.36 32.95
CA VAL A 431 0.05 0.83 33.69
C VAL A 431 -0.80 2.03 33.31
N THR A 432 -1.24 2.79 34.31
CA THR A 432 -1.94 4.06 34.11
C THR A 432 -0.92 5.19 34.14
N ILE A 433 -0.98 6.06 33.13
CA ILE A 433 -0.08 7.19 32.92
C ILE A 433 -0.85 8.48 33.15
N THR A 434 -0.37 9.27 34.10
CA THR A 434 -0.90 10.62 34.38
C THR A 434 0.08 11.67 33.87
N ALA A 435 -0.41 12.64 33.09
CA ALA A 435 0.38 13.78 32.64
C ALA A 435 0.67 14.75 33.78
N THR A 436 1.91 15.21 33.89
CA THR A 436 2.36 16.18 34.90
C THR A 436 3.14 17.34 34.26
N ASN A 437 2.89 17.63 32.98
CA ASN A 437 3.58 18.66 32.24
C ASN A 437 3.09 20.07 32.64
N ALA A 438 3.84 20.68 33.56
CA ALA A 438 3.61 22.05 34.03
C ALA A 438 4.28 23.13 33.15
N THR A 439 4.88 22.76 32.01
CA THR A 439 5.49 23.70 31.09
C THR A 439 4.43 24.31 30.15
N ASP A 440 4.86 25.10 29.17
CA ASP A 440 4.00 25.59 28.09
C ASP A 440 4.34 24.93 26.74
N ARG A 441 5.07 23.80 26.76
CA ARG A 441 5.52 23.08 25.56
C ARG A 441 5.09 21.62 25.59
N THR A 442 4.70 21.10 24.43
CA THR A 442 4.50 19.67 24.23
C THR A 442 5.85 18.96 24.16
N GLU A 443 5.99 17.83 24.87
CA GLU A 443 7.20 17.00 24.85
C GLU A 443 6.85 15.52 24.68
N THR A 444 7.74 14.73 24.07
CA THR A 444 7.56 13.28 23.93
C THR A 444 8.49 12.53 24.88
N VAL A 445 7.93 11.61 25.66
CA VAL A 445 8.59 10.89 26.75
C VAL A 445 8.64 9.39 26.46
N PRO A 446 9.82 8.73 26.58
CA PRO A 446 9.92 7.28 26.55
C PRO A 446 9.53 6.64 27.89
N ILE A 447 8.81 5.53 27.83
CA ILE A 447 8.54 4.62 28.94
C ILE A 447 9.03 3.23 28.53
N ARG A 448 10.06 2.72 29.21
CA ARG A 448 10.63 1.41 28.92
C ARG A 448 9.83 0.31 29.62
N VAL A 449 9.56 -0.76 28.89
CA VAL A 449 8.79 -1.93 29.31
C VAL A 449 9.66 -3.16 29.10
N SER A 450 9.96 -3.94 30.14
CA SER A 450 10.87 -5.09 30.02
C SER A 450 10.33 -6.36 30.67
N ALA A 451 10.66 -7.50 30.06
CA ALA A 451 10.44 -8.85 30.60
C ALA A 451 11.68 -9.36 31.36
N ASP A 452 11.52 -10.49 32.07
CA ASP A 452 12.53 -11.09 32.95
C ASP A 452 13.84 -11.46 32.23
N ASN A 453 13.78 -11.78 30.94
CA ASN A 453 14.96 -12.13 30.13
C ASN A 453 15.71 -10.91 29.56
N GLY A 454 15.29 -9.69 29.93
CA GLY A 454 15.87 -8.44 29.47
C GLY A 454 15.26 -7.90 28.17
N PHE A 455 14.43 -8.68 27.46
CA PHE A 455 13.75 -8.23 26.26
C PHE A 455 12.84 -7.03 26.60
N ALA A 456 12.92 -5.97 25.80
CA ALA A 456 12.25 -4.71 26.12
C ALA A 456 11.62 -4.03 24.90
N SER A 457 10.55 -3.31 25.16
CA SER A 457 9.86 -2.40 24.24
C SER A 457 9.80 -1.00 24.83
N THR A 458 9.48 0.01 24.01
CA THR A 458 9.37 1.41 24.46
C THR A 458 8.01 1.98 24.10
N ALA A 459 7.26 2.48 25.08
CA ALA A 459 6.11 3.35 24.84
C ALA A 459 6.57 4.81 24.65
N TRP A 460 5.94 5.52 23.73
CA TRP A 460 6.22 6.92 23.40
C TRP A 460 5.01 7.79 23.69
N ILE A 461 5.11 8.63 24.72
CA ILE A 461 4.00 9.45 25.21
C ILE A 461 4.24 10.92 24.91
N THR A 462 3.42 11.49 24.04
CA THR A 462 3.40 12.94 23.81
C THR A 462 2.57 13.60 24.90
N VAL A 463 3.20 14.42 25.73
CA VAL A 463 2.58 15.05 26.89
C VAL A 463 2.37 16.53 26.62
N ASP A 464 1.11 16.91 26.42
CA ASP A 464 0.69 18.30 26.31
C ASP A 464 0.56 18.97 27.69
N PRO A 465 0.85 20.27 27.76
CA PRO A 465 0.55 21.05 28.95
C PRO A 465 -0.94 21.34 29.06
N ALA A 466 -1.40 21.73 30.25
CA ALA A 466 -2.81 22.06 30.47
C ALA A 466 -3.28 23.23 29.58
N TYR A 467 -4.56 23.21 29.18
CA TYR A 467 -5.14 24.34 28.47
C TYR A 467 -5.15 25.60 29.33
N ARG A 468 -4.98 26.74 28.68
CA ARG A 468 -5.21 28.07 29.26
C ARG A 468 -6.55 28.62 28.77
N PRO A 469 -7.15 29.58 29.50
CA PRO A 469 -8.38 30.25 29.05
C PRO A 469 -8.21 30.87 27.67
N ALA A 470 -9.24 30.74 26.82
CA ALA A 470 -9.26 31.36 25.50
C ALA A 470 -9.13 32.89 25.60
N PRO A 471 -8.50 33.54 24.59
CA PRO A 471 -8.49 35.00 24.54
C PRO A 471 -9.92 35.52 24.31
N THR A 472 -10.20 36.73 24.74
CA THR A 472 -11.50 37.39 24.53
C THR A 472 -11.38 38.56 23.56
N LEU A 473 -12.45 38.82 22.80
CA LEU A 473 -12.53 40.03 22.00
C LEU A 473 -12.65 41.26 22.91
N THR A 474 -11.85 42.29 22.62
CA THR A 474 -11.97 43.58 23.34
C THR A 474 -13.11 44.45 22.78
N ARG A 475 -13.62 44.11 21.59
CA ARG A 475 -14.73 44.79 20.90
C ARG A 475 -15.41 43.89 19.86
N GLN A 476 -16.62 44.26 19.44
CA GLN A 476 -17.35 43.59 18.34
C GLN A 476 -16.47 43.53 17.07
N PRO A 477 -16.39 42.38 16.37
CA PRO A 477 -15.62 42.28 15.14
C PRO A 477 -16.30 43.06 14.00
N VAL A 478 -15.51 43.75 13.17
CA VAL A 478 -16.02 44.65 12.13
C VAL A 478 -15.44 44.27 10.77
N LEU A 479 -16.32 44.13 9.78
CA LEU A 479 -15.92 43.97 8.38
C LEU A 479 -15.63 45.33 7.75
N ARG A 480 -14.47 45.43 7.10
CA ARG A 480 -14.07 46.60 6.31
C ARG A 480 -13.85 46.23 4.85
N ARG A 481 -14.30 47.11 3.97
CA ARG A 481 -13.97 47.03 2.54
C ARG A 481 -12.53 47.47 2.31
N THR A 482 -11.85 46.75 1.44
CA THR A 482 -10.50 47.01 0.95
C THR A 482 -10.51 46.93 -0.59
N PRO A 483 -9.49 47.46 -1.29
CA PRO A 483 -9.38 47.31 -2.74
C PRO A 483 -9.34 45.84 -3.20
N GLU A 484 -8.84 44.95 -2.34
CA GLU A 484 -8.63 43.51 -2.61
C GLU A 484 -9.85 42.64 -2.22
N GLY A 485 -10.84 43.19 -1.50
CA GLY A 485 -11.97 42.42 -0.95
C GLY A 485 -12.42 42.91 0.43
N LEU A 486 -12.73 41.99 1.34
CA LEU A 486 -13.10 42.29 2.73
C LEU A 486 -11.99 41.92 3.72
N ARG A 487 -11.90 42.69 4.81
CA ARG A 487 -11.03 42.42 5.95
C ARG A 487 -11.85 42.41 7.24
N LEU A 488 -11.63 41.40 8.08
CA LEU A 488 -12.17 41.30 9.43
C LEU A 488 -11.20 41.98 10.41
N ASP A 489 -11.64 43.08 11.00
CA ASP A 489 -10.91 43.77 12.07
C ASP A 489 -11.45 43.35 13.43
N TYR A 490 -10.56 42.89 14.30
CA TYR A 490 -10.81 42.51 15.68
C TYR A 490 -9.53 42.64 16.50
N ASP A 491 -9.68 42.71 17.82
CA ASP A 491 -8.57 42.74 18.77
C ASP A 491 -8.84 41.75 19.91
N LEU A 492 -7.77 41.11 20.39
CA LEU A 492 -7.82 40.05 21.39
C LEU A 492 -7.07 40.43 22.66
N THR A 493 -7.54 39.92 23.80
CA THR A 493 -6.77 39.84 25.05
C THR A 493 -5.76 38.69 24.99
N LEU A 494 -4.80 38.79 24.06
CA LEU A 494 -3.83 37.72 23.83
C LEU A 494 -2.78 37.68 24.95
N PRO A 495 -2.59 36.54 25.64
CA PRO A 495 -1.54 36.43 26.66
C PRO A 495 -0.14 36.62 26.05
N ALA A 496 0.81 37.11 26.87
CA ALA A 496 2.18 37.34 26.42
C ALA A 496 2.82 36.04 25.90
N GLY A 497 3.48 36.12 24.73
CA GLY A 497 4.14 34.98 24.09
C GLY A 497 3.21 34.00 23.37
N ARG A 498 1.90 34.31 23.27
CA ARG A 498 0.93 33.51 22.52
C ARG A 498 0.64 34.11 21.16
N GLU A 499 0.21 33.26 20.24
CA GLU A 499 -0.15 33.63 18.87
C GLU A 499 -1.66 33.53 18.67
N ASP A 500 -2.22 34.45 17.89
CA ASP A 500 -3.62 34.40 17.52
C ASP A 500 -3.87 33.26 16.51
N ARG A 501 -4.66 32.27 16.93
CA ARG A 501 -5.10 31.12 16.12
C ARG A 501 -6.61 31.09 15.91
N SER A 502 -7.27 32.24 16.06
CA SER A 502 -8.73 32.36 15.97
C SER A 502 -9.29 31.74 14.69
N ARG A 503 -10.35 30.94 14.85
CA ARG A 503 -11.05 30.31 13.73
C ARG A 503 -12.04 31.28 13.13
N ILE A 504 -11.83 31.64 11.87
CA ILE A 504 -12.71 32.53 11.11
C ILE A 504 -13.40 31.76 9.98
N THR A 505 -14.73 31.87 9.92
CA THR A 505 -15.55 31.35 8.83
C THR A 505 -16.30 32.50 8.17
N TRP A 506 -16.19 32.59 6.84
CA TRP A 506 -16.85 33.59 6.01
C TRP A 506 -18.11 33.01 5.38
N PHE A 507 -19.18 33.80 5.37
CA PHE A 507 -20.46 33.38 4.84
C PHE A 507 -21.05 34.43 3.90
N ALA A 508 -21.72 33.96 2.85
CA ALA A 508 -22.63 34.75 2.05
C ALA A 508 -24.08 34.49 2.51
N CYS A 509 -24.80 35.60 2.72
CA CYS A 509 -26.16 35.66 3.20
C CYS A 509 -27.09 36.02 2.02
N PRO A 510 -28.03 35.12 1.66
CA PRO A 510 -29.02 35.35 0.61
C PRO A 510 -30.01 36.47 0.89
N ASP A 511 -30.23 36.77 2.16
CA ASP A 511 -31.18 37.76 2.64
C ASP A 511 -30.62 38.50 3.87
N ALA A 512 -31.31 39.56 4.28
CA ALA A 512 -30.93 40.39 5.42
C ALA A 512 -31.01 39.65 6.77
N ALA A 513 -31.77 38.56 6.86
CA ALA A 513 -31.88 37.75 8.08
C ALA A 513 -30.73 36.73 8.19
N CYS A 514 -30.05 36.44 7.08
CA CYS A 514 -28.99 35.44 6.97
C CYS A 514 -29.35 34.10 7.61
N ALA A 515 -30.58 33.63 7.37
CA ALA A 515 -31.09 32.42 8.02
C ALA A 515 -30.39 31.13 7.57
N ASN A 516 -29.95 31.10 6.30
CA ASN A 516 -29.25 29.95 5.69
C ASN A 516 -28.00 30.42 4.94
N PRO A 517 -26.92 30.80 5.66
CA PRO A 517 -25.69 31.27 5.04
C PRO A 517 -25.00 30.17 4.23
N GLY A 518 -24.48 30.52 3.06
CA GLY A 518 -23.55 29.69 2.29
C GLY A 518 -22.11 29.93 2.76
N THR A 519 -21.35 28.87 3.00
CA THR A 519 -19.95 29.00 3.45
C THR A 519 -19.06 29.38 2.27
N LEU A 520 -18.39 30.53 2.38
CA LEU A 520 -17.47 31.03 1.36
C LEU A 520 -16.07 30.47 1.57
N ALA A 521 -15.53 30.66 2.77
CA ALA A 521 -14.15 30.37 3.09
C ALA A 521 -13.96 30.06 4.58
N VAL A 522 -12.98 29.24 4.91
CA VAL A 522 -12.64 28.82 6.28
C VAL A 522 -11.17 29.04 6.58
N THR A 523 -10.87 29.32 7.85
CA THR A 523 -9.50 29.34 8.37
C THR A 523 -8.85 27.96 8.29
N ARG A 524 -7.55 27.91 7.94
CA ARG A 524 -6.72 26.69 7.94
C ARG A 524 -5.34 26.95 8.57
N ALA A 525 -4.71 25.85 8.99
CA ALA A 525 -3.38 25.79 9.58
C ALA A 525 -3.10 26.86 10.65
N ASP A 526 -4.03 27.01 11.59
CA ASP A 526 -3.87 27.86 12.76
C ASP A 526 -3.57 29.34 12.45
N ALA A 527 -3.81 29.79 11.21
CA ALA A 527 -3.58 31.15 10.75
C ALA A 527 -4.93 31.84 10.45
N PRO A 528 -5.36 32.83 11.27
CA PRO A 528 -6.68 33.45 11.12
C PRO A 528 -6.90 34.04 9.72
N LEU A 529 -7.96 33.59 9.02
CA LEU A 529 -8.32 34.10 7.70
C LEU A 529 -8.97 35.50 7.81
N ARG A 530 -8.14 36.51 8.08
CA ARG A 530 -8.60 37.90 8.31
C ARG A 530 -9.01 38.63 7.03
N LYS A 531 -8.65 38.11 5.85
CA LYS A 531 -8.99 38.71 4.56
C LYS A 531 -9.77 37.70 3.72
N LEU A 532 -10.77 38.20 3.00
CA LEU A 532 -11.52 37.46 1.99
C LEU A 532 -11.44 38.22 0.67
N THR A 533 -10.82 37.62 -0.34
CA THR A 533 -10.90 38.09 -1.72
C THR A 533 -12.29 37.80 -2.26
N ILE A 534 -12.92 38.77 -2.92
CA ILE A 534 -14.27 38.62 -3.44
C ILE A 534 -14.28 38.72 -4.97
N GLY A 535 -14.94 37.78 -5.63
CA GLY A 535 -15.27 37.85 -7.07
C GLY A 535 -16.56 38.64 -7.34
N GLY A 536 -16.83 38.97 -8.60
CA GLY A 536 -18.02 39.75 -9.04
C GLY A 536 -19.40 39.13 -8.79
N ASN A 537 -19.44 38.00 -8.10
CA ASN A 537 -20.57 37.07 -8.04
C ASN A 537 -21.38 37.10 -6.74
N LEU A 538 -20.95 37.91 -5.78
CA LEU A 538 -21.72 38.19 -4.56
C LEU A 538 -22.68 39.39 -4.75
N ALA A 539 -22.97 39.77 -5.99
CA ALA A 539 -23.90 40.85 -6.31
C ALA A 539 -25.29 40.57 -5.71
N GLY A 540 -25.80 41.51 -4.90
CA GLY A 540 -27.08 41.37 -4.20
C GLY A 540 -27.06 40.48 -2.95
N GLN A 541 -25.91 39.92 -2.57
CA GLN A 541 -25.72 39.17 -1.33
C GLN A 541 -25.10 40.06 -0.24
N SER A 542 -25.20 39.67 1.03
CA SER A 542 -24.38 40.26 2.10
C SER A 542 -23.38 39.24 2.66
N VAL A 543 -22.28 39.71 3.23
CA VAL A 543 -21.21 38.88 3.78
C VAL A 543 -21.12 39.11 5.27
N ILE A 544 -20.99 38.02 6.04
CA ILE A 544 -20.64 38.03 7.46
C ILE A 544 -19.38 37.18 7.70
N ALA A 545 -18.69 37.44 8.81
CA ALA A 545 -17.64 36.57 9.31
C ALA A 545 -17.94 36.19 10.77
N ASN A 546 -17.81 34.90 11.08
CA ASN A 546 -17.81 34.40 12.44
C ASN A 546 -16.38 34.17 12.89
N ILE A 547 -16.05 34.61 14.10
CA ILE A 547 -14.74 34.39 14.74
C ILE A 547 -14.91 33.69 16.07
N ALA A 548 -14.16 32.61 16.27
CA ALA A 548 -13.96 31.96 17.56
C ALA A 548 -12.52 32.26 18.03
N PRO A 549 -12.32 33.14 19.03
CA PRO A 549 -11.00 33.47 19.56
C PRO A 549 -10.23 32.24 20.07
N GLU A 550 -8.98 32.07 19.67
CA GLU A 550 -8.14 30.94 20.04
C GLU A 550 -6.66 31.33 20.03
N HIS A 551 -5.84 30.69 20.87
CA HIS A 551 -4.38 30.71 20.77
C HIS A 551 -3.81 29.29 20.84
N ASP A 552 -2.50 29.13 20.66
CA ASP A 552 -1.73 27.87 20.60
C ASP A 552 -1.86 26.93 21.82
N LEU A 553 -2.49 27.37 22.90
CA LEU A 553 -2.71 26.58 24.12
C LEU A 553 -4.09 26.85 24.75
N SER A 554 -5.08 27.21 23.95
CA SER A 554 -6.48 27.32 24.40
C SER A 554 -7.41 26.54 23.48
N LEU A 555 -8.57 26.15 24.00
CA LEU A 555 -9.70 25.80 23.13
C LEU A 555 -10.32 27.07 22.52
N PRO A 556 -11.09 26.97 21.42
CA PRO A 556 -11.85 28.09 20.90
C PRO A 556 -12.81 28.66 21.93
N GLY A 557 -12.78 29.98 22.07
CA GLY A 557 -13.71 30.74 22.90
C GLY A 557 -15.10 30.88 22.27
N GLN A 558 -15.91 31.73 22.88
CA GLN A 558 -17.24 32.07 22.37
C GLN A 558 -17.17 32.61 20.94
N VAL A 559 -18.08 32.15 20.07
CA VAL A 559 -18.19 32.63 18.68
C VAL A 559 -18.84 34.03 18.65
N TRP A 560 -18.25 34.92 17.86
CA TRP A 560 -18.77 36.25 17.58
C TRP A 560 -19.04 36.42 16.09
N SER A 561 -20.13 37.10 15.76
CA SER A 561 -20.48 37.43 14.37
C SER A 561 -20.28 38.92 14.11
N SER A 562 -19.74 39.25 12.95
CA SER A 562 -19.73 40.62 12.43
C SER A 562 -21.14 41.05 12.01
N ALA A 563 -21.35 42.36 11.89
CA ALA A 563 -22.49 42.88 11.14
C ALA A 563 -22.35 42.52 9.63
N PRO A 564 -23.47 42.32 8.90
CA PRO A 564 -23.43 42.05 7.47
C PRO A 564 -22.96 43.26 6.68
N VAL A 565 -22.13 43.02 5.67
CA VAL A 565 -21.68 44.02 4.70
C VAL A 565 -22.12 43.59 3.31
N ALA A 566 -22.75 44.47 2.54
CA ALA A 566 -23.17 44.16 1.17
C ALA A 566 -21.98 43.69 0.33
N GLY A 567 -22.19 42.67 -0.50
CA GLY A 567 -21.23 42.23 -1.51
C GLY A 567 -20.93 43.35 -2.52
N PRO A 568 -19.75 43.32 -3.16
CA PRO A 568 -19.43 44.21 -4.26
C PRO A 568 -20.28 43.87 -5.50
N THR A 569 -20.65 44.88 -6.28
CA THR A 569 -21.46 44.76 -7.52
C THR A 569 -20.65 44.95 -8.80
N ASP A 570 -19.42 45.47 -8.70
CA ASP A 570 -18.71 46.08 -9.84
C ASP A 570 -17.32 45.45 -10.09
N ILE A 571 -17.04 44.26 -9.56
CA ILE A 571 -15.76 43.57 -9.80
C ILE A 571 -15.94 42.63 -10.99
N PRO A 572 -15.21 42.80 -12.11
CA PRO A 572 -15.23 41.82 -13.19
C PRO A 572 -14.80 40.45 -12.65
N THR A 573 -15.38 39.37 -13.17
CA THR A 573 -14.93 38.00 -12.88
C THR A 573 -14.01 37.55 -14.02
N PRO A 574 -12.73 37.98 -14.10
CA PRO A 574 -11.79 37.27 -14.95
C PRO A 574 -11.67 35.85 -14.42
N GLY A 575 -11.40 34.88 -15.30
CA GLY A 575 -11.45 33.46 -14.98
C GLY A 575 -10.82 33.08 -13.62
N GLY A 576 -11.39 32.06 -12.99
CA GLY A 576 -11.11 31.75 -11.59
C GLY A 576 -9.94 30.79 -11.40
N ALA A 577 -9.01 31.15 -10.52
CA ALA A 577 -8.15 30.19 -9.81
C ALA A 577 -8.82 29.79 -8.51
N VAL A 578 -8.82 28.50 -8.18
CA VAL A 578 -9.37 28.03 -6.90
C VAL A 578 -8.36 28.24 -5.78
N ASP A 579 -8.79 28.85 -4.67
CA ASP A 579 -7.97 28.93 -3.46
C ASP A 579 -8.23 27.71 -2.58
N PHE A 580 -7.46 26.65 -2.80
CA PHE A 580 -7.54 25.44 -2.00
C PHE A 580 -7.11 25.64 -0.54
N HIS A 581 -6.49 26.75 -0.15
CA HIS A 581 -6.18 27.02 1.26
C HIS A 581 -7.44 27.38 2.04
N SER A 582 -8.38 28.12 1.44
CA SER A 582 -9.57 28.61 2.15
C SER A 582 -10.89 27.98 1.69
N LEU A 583 -10.91 27.25 0.57
CA LEU A 583 -12.09 26.54 0.07
C LEU A 583 -12.61 25.51 1.07
N PRO A 584 -13.88 25.57 1.53
CA PRO A 584 -14.46 24.57 2.42
C PRO A 584 -14.40 23.16 1.82
N ASP A 585 -14.00 22.15 2.60
CA ASP A 585 -13.88 20.76 2.16
C ASP A 585 -15.17 19.93 2.35
N THR A 586 -16.21 20.53 2.92
CA THR A 586 -17.54 19.94 2.96
C THR A 586 -18.30 20.18 1.65
N THR A 587 -19.23 19.27 1.31
CA THR A 587 -20.09 19.47 0.14
C THR A 587 -20.85 20.78 0.28
N VAL A 588 -20.75 21.64 -0.73
CA VAL A 588 -21.43 22.93 -0.77
C VAL A 588 -22.55 22.84 -1.81
N GLU A 589 -23.80 22.72 -1.36
CA GLU A 589 -24.93 22.51 -2.26
C GLU A 589 -25.20 23.72 -3.18
N ARG A 590 -24.98 24.95 -2.68
CA ARG A 590 -25.27 26.21 -3.36
C ARG A 590 -24.00 27.03 -3.58
N ARG A 591 -23.75 27.40 -4.83
CA ARG A 591 -22.68 28.31 -5.24
C ARG A 591 -23.22 29.26 -6.30
N TRP A 592 -22.65 30.46 -6.36
CA TRP A 592 -23.00 31.48 -7.34
C TRP A 592 -22.13 31.33 -8.59
N GLU A 593 -22.55 31.93 -9.70
CA GLU A 593 -21.75 32.03 -10.92
C GLU A 593 -20.33 32.56 -10.58
N GLY A 594 -19.27 32.10 -11.21
CA GLY A 594 -17.90 32.46 -10.87
C GLY A 594 -17.33 31.86 -9.57
N GLU A 595 -18.05 30.98 -8.86
CA GLU A 595 -17.51 30.24 -7.72
C GLU A 595 -17.21 28.76 -8.02
N TRP A 596 -16.37 28.20 -7.15
CA TRP A 596 -16.05 26.78 -7.12
C TRP A 596 -16.98 26.03 -6.18
N LYS A 597 -17.57 24.95 -6.68
CA LYS A 597 -18.45 24.03 -5.97
C LYS A 597 -17.77 22.67 -5.79
N LEU A 598 -17.87 22.11 -4.59
CA LEU A 598 -17.48 20.74 -4.29
C LEU A 598 -18.71 19.88 -4.03
N THR A 599 -18.72 18.68 -4.62
CA THR A 599 -19.65 17.59 -4.30
C THR A 599 -18.89 16.30 -4.07
N GLY A 600 -19.42 15.42 -3.21
CA GLY A 600 -18.78 14.17 -2.84
C GLY A 600 -17.83 14.34 -1.66
N ALA A 601 -16.88 13.41 -1.54
CA ALA A 601 -15.96 13.35 -0.42
C ALA A 601 -14.64 14.05 -0.77
N TRP A 602 -14.30 15.10 -0.03
CA TRP A 602 -13.05 15.83 -0.17
C TRP A 602 -12.39 16.01 1.19
N THR A 603 -11.06 16.09 1.18
CA THR A 603 -10.27 16.42 2.36
C THR A 603 -9.22 17.45 2.00
N SER A 604 -9.08 18.46 2.84
CA SER A 604 -8.01 19.42 2.70
C SER A 604 -6.65 18.77 2.93
N GLU A 605 -5.67 19.12 2.10
CA GLU A 605 -4.32 18.66 2.25
C GLU A 605 -3.34 19.85 2.30
N ALA A 606 -2.53 19.86 3.36
CA ALA A 606 -1.46 20.84 3.50
C ALA A 606 -0.38 20.65 2.42
N PRO A 607 0.40 21.70 2.13
CA PRO A 607 1.61 21.56 1.33
C PRO A 607 2.55 20.49 1.90
N THR A 608 3.17 19.69 1.02
CA THR A 608 4.20 18.72 1.39
C THR A 608 5.56 19.37 1.65
N ALA A 609 5.75 20.61 1.20
CA ALA A 609 6.93 21.44 1.44
C ALA A 609 6.49 22.86 1.89
N PRO A 610 7.33 23.60 2.64
CA PRO A 610 6.98 24.94 3.13
C PRO A 610 6.53 25.93 2.06
N GLU A 611 7.08 25.83 0.85
CA GLU A 611 6.79 26.69 -0.31
C GLU A 611 5.61 26.17 -1.17
N GLY A 612 5.03 25.01 -0.82
CA GLY A 612 4.03 24.33 -1.65
C GLY A 612 2.62 24.89 -1.52
N SER A 613 1.75 24.48 -2.43
CA SER A 613 0.33 24.86 -2.44
C SER A 613 -0.53 23.92 -1.61
N TRP A 614 -1.54 24.49 -0.94
CA TRP A 614 -2.64 23.70 -0.39
C TRP A 614 -3.37 22.97 -1.50
N GLY A 615 -3.93 21.82 -1.18
CA GLY A 615 -4.68 21.03 -2.14
C GLY A 615 -5.94 20.40 -1.57
N MET A 616 -6.77 19.88 -2.47
CA MET A 616 -7.94 19.08 -2.14
C MET A 616 -7.74 17.64 -2.61
N ARG A 617 -7.77 16.71 -1.67
CA ARG A 617 -7.70 15.27 -1.92
C ARG A 617 -9.08 14.71 -2.16
N VAL A 618 -9.20 13.93 -3.23
CA VAL A 618 -10.41 13.14 -3.54
C VAL A 618 -10.60 12.00 -2.54
N GLY A 619 -11.84 11.83 -2.07
CA GLY A 619 -12.22 10.80 -1.10
C GLY A 619 -12.65 9.47 -1.73
N GLY A 620 -13.35 8.65 -0.94
CA GLY A 620 -13.81 7.32 -1.33
C GLY A 620 -15.13 7.28 -2.12
N GLU A 621 -15.66 8.44 -2.51
CA GLU A 621 -16.93 8.61 -3.23
C GLU A 621 -16.71 9.35 -4.56
N ASP A 622 -17.70 9.28 -5.46
CA ASP A 622 -17.70 10.08 -6.68
C ASP A 622 -17.65 11.57 -6.29
N SER A 623 -16.61 12.26 -6.76
CA SER A 623 -16.24 13.57 -6.25
C SER A 623 -16.03 14.53 -7.41
N THR A 624 -16.61 15.73 -7.28
CA THR A 624 -16.56 16.76 -8.33
C THR A 624 -16.17 18.11 -7.76
N LEU A 625 -15.19 18.74 -8.39
CA LEU A 625 -14.88 20.16 -8.26
C LEU A 625 -15.40 20.85 -9.51
N LEU A 626 -16.33 21.80 -9.38
CA LEU A 626 -16.96 22.48 -10.51
C LEU A 626 -16.79 23.98 -10.39
N TYR A 627 -16.26 24.60 -11.44
CA TYR A 627 -16.38 26.04 -11.65
C TYR A 627 -17.71 26.35 -12.31
N VAL A 628 -18.57 27.08 -11.61
CA VAL A 628 -19.86 27.54 -12.15
C VAL A 628 -19.57 28.72 -13.08
N GLY A 629 -19.11 28.46 -14.30
CA GLY A 629 -18.59 29.50 -15.21
C GLY A 629 -19.63 30.48 -15.77
N GLN A 630 -19.14 31.50 -16.49
CA GLN A 630 -20.01 32.43 -17.22
C GLN A 630 -20.75 31.72 -18.37
N PRO A 631 -22.04 32.01 -18.60
CA PRO A 631 -22.84 31.35 -19.63
C PRO A 631 -22.44 31.72 -21.06
N GLU A 632 -21.61 32.76 -21.26
CA GLU A 632 -21.14 33.22 -22.57
C GLU A 632 -19.62 33.41 -22.60
N ALA A 633 -18.88 32.31 -22.76
CA ALA A 633 -17.43 32.31 -22.97
C ALA A 633 -17.08 31.83 -24.38
N GLY A 634 -16.14 32.53 -25.04
CA GLY A 634 -15.52 32.12 -26.29
C GLY A 634 -14.52 30.99 -26.06
N ASP A 635 -13.24 31.30 -26.19
CA ASP A 635 -12.16 30.37 -25.91
C ASP A 635 -11.95 30.17 -24.40
N ILE A 636 -11.39 29.03 -24.02
CA ILE A 636 -11.06 28.68 -22.62
C ILE A 636 -9.65 28.11 -22.53
N ASP A 637 -8.97 28.42 -21.44
CA ASP A 637 -7.67 27.89 -21.04
C ASP A 637 -7.76 27.35 -19.62
N VAL A 638 -7.75 26.03 -19.48
CA VAL A 638 -7.84 25.31 -18.20
C VAL A 638 -6.47 24.77 -17.86
N MET A 639 -5.98 25.04 -16.65
CA MET A 639 -4.75 24.49 -16.10
C MET A 639 -5.03 23.78 -14.78
N VAL A 640 -4.54 22.55 -14.65
CA VAL A 640 -4.68 21.72 -13.46
C VAL A 640 -3.32 21.23 -13.03
N GLU A 641 -2.98 21.43 -11.76
CA GLU A 641 -1.83 20.80 -11.12
C GLU A 641 -2.31 19.75 -10.12
N MET A 642 -1.70 18.57 -10.16
CA MET A 642 -2.08 17.46 -9.32
C MET A 642 -0.87 16.68 -8.82
N ASP A 643 -0.95 16.23 -7.57
CA ASP A 643 -0.09 15.20 -7.01
C ASP A 643 -0.80 13.85 -7.01
N THR A 644 -0.01 12.78 -7.04
CA THR A 644 -0.52 11.42 -6.85
C THR A 644 0.33 10.64 -5.87
N ASP A 645 -0.31 9.72 -5.15
CA ASP A 645 0.38 8.77 -4.26
C ASP A 645 1.14 7.68 -5.05
N LYS A 646 1.03 7.67 -6.39
CA LYS A 646 1.70 6.71 -7.28
C LYS A 646 2.85 7.39 -8.03
N TYR A 647 4.04 6.80 -7.96
CA TYR A 647 5.27 7.42 -8.50
C TYR A 647 5.59 7.03 -9.93
N GLU A 648 5.00 5.95 -10.45
CA GLU A 648 5.38 5.36 -11.74
C GLU A 648 4.32 5.56 -12.83
N GLY A 649 3.48 6.60 -12.76
CA GLY A 649 2.58 6.93 -13.87
C GLY A 649 1.24 6.18 -13.89
N GLN A 650 0.95 5.33 -12.90
CA GLN A 650 -0.28 4.50 -12.90
C GLN A 650 -1.57 5.26 -12.61
N GLY A 651 -1.49 6.35 -11.85
CA GLY A 651 -2.61 7.19 -11.39
C GLY A 651 -3.65 6.50 -10.48
N PHE A 652 -3.92 5.20 -10.64
CA PHE A 652 -5.01 4.46 -10.00
C PHE A 652 -4.54 3.10 -9.45
N ALA A 653 -5.19 2.63 -8.38
CA ALA A 653 -4.86 1.36 -7.73
C ALA A 653 -5.19 0.11 -8.58
N ILE A 654 -6.22 0.18 -9.42
CA ILE A 654 -6.69 -0.92 -10.28
C ILE A 654 -6.95 -0.43 -11.71
N PRO A 655 -6.95 -1.31 -12.72
CA PRO A 655 -7.41 -0.96 -14.06
C PRO A 655 -8.86 -0.44 -14.06
N GLY A 656 -9.06 0.64 -14.80
CA GLY A 656 -10.30 1.36 -15.00
C GLY A 656 -11.07 0.95 -16.26
N SER A 657 -12.07 1.76 -16.61
CA SER A 657 -12.86 1.59 -17.83
C SER A 657 -13.09 2.93 -18.53
N PRO A 658 -13.02 2.99 -19.87
CA PRO A 658 -13.45 4.16 -20.64
C PRO A 658 -14.97 4.36 -20.61
N SER A 659 -15.72 3.32 -20.20
CA SER A 659 -17.17 3.27 -20.32
C SER A 659 -17.88 3.80 -19.09
N ASP A 660 -19.01 4.46 -19.34
CA ASP A 660 -19.95 4.88 -18.30
C ASP A 660 -20.90 3.76 -17.86
N ILE A 661 -20.78 2.57 -18.45
CA ILE A 661 -21.64 1.42 -18.17
C ILE A 661 -21.20 0.77 -16.84
N LEU A 662 -22.19 0.48 -15.99
CA LEU A 662 -21.99 -0.29 -14.77
C LEU A 662 -21.74 -1.77 -15.13
N ASP A 663 -20.78 -2.38 -14.45
CA ASP A 663 -20.55 -3.82 -14.52
C ASP A 663 -21.71 -4.61 -13.88
N ALA A 664 -21.66 -5.94 -13.97
CA ALA A 664 -22.70 -6.81 -13.41
C ALA A 664 -22.89 -6.68 -11.89
N THR A 665 -21.95 -6.03 -11.20
CA THR A 665 -22.03 -5.73 -9.75
C THR A 665 -22.59 -4.34 -9.47
N GLY A 666 -23.02 -3.62 -10.50
CA GLY A 666 -23.53 -2.26 -10.42
C GLY A 666 -22.43 -1.21 -10.25
N LYS A 667 -21.17 -1.54 -10.55
CA LYS A 667 -20.02 -0.64 -10.35
C LYS A 667 -19.44 -0.13 -11.66
N ARG A 668 -19.01 1.12 -11.66
CA ARG A 668 -18.27 1.72 -12.76
C ARG A 668 -16.79 1.42 -12.63
N GLY A 669 -16.10 1.14 -13.73
CA GLY A 669 -14.64 1.06 -13.71
C GLY A 669 -14.04 2.44 -13.42
N PRO A 670 -12.97 2.55 -12.61
CA PRO A 670 -12.47 3.85 -12.19
C PRO A 670 -11.90 4.69 -13.34
N TYR A 671 -12.20 5.99 -13.34
CA TYR A 671 -11.60 7.00 -14.21
C TYR A 671 -11.67 8.39 -13.56
N ALA A 672 -10.98 9.35 -14.17
CA ALA A 672 -11.09 10.76 -13.81
C ALA A 672 -11.22 11.64 -15.06
N GLU A 673 -11.73 12.84 -14.88
CA GLU A 673 -11.99 13.79 -15.97
C GLU A 673 -11.62 15.22 -15.60
N ILE A 674 -11.00 15.93 -16.54
CA ILE A 674 -10.91 17.39 -16.52
C ILE A 674 -11.97 17.93 -17.47
N LEU A 675 -12.99 18.56 -16.91
CA LEU A 675 -14.14 19.15 -17.62
C LEU A 675 -13.76 20.53 -18.15
N PHE A 676 -14.14 20.83 -19.39
CA PHE A 676 -13.94 22.14 -20.03
C PHE A 676 -15.08 22.43 -21.02
N LYS A 677 -15.36 23.72 -21.27
CA LYS A 677 -16.52 24.13 -22.08
C LYS A 677 -17.78 23.38 -21.64
N TYR A 678 -18.03 23.36 -20.32
CA TYR A 678 -19.01 22.51 -19.64
C TYR A 678 -20.10 23.33 -18.97
N ASP A 679 -21.35 22.89 -19.09
CA ASP A 679 -22.49 23.44 -18.37
C ASP A 679 -22.88 22.49 -17.22
N PRO A 680 -22.67 22.89 -15.95
CA PRO A 680 -23.00 22.06 -14.80
C PRO A 680 -24.51 21.89 -14.58
N ALA A 681 -25.36 22.77 -15.13
CA ALA A 681 -26.81 22.66 -14.98
C ALA A 681 -27.39 21.54 -15.85
N THR A 682 -26.96 21.47 -17.11
CA THR A 682 -27.38 20.44 -18.09
C THR A 682 -26.44 19.24 -18.16
N ARG A 683 -25.33 19.28 -17.42
CA ARG A 683 -24.26 18.26 -17.42
C ARG A 683 -23.75 17.96 -18.84
N THR A 684 -23.59 18.99 -19.65
CA THR A 684 -23.27 18.88 -21.07
C THR A 684 -22.03 19.71 -21.40
N GLY A 685 -21.11 19.17 -22.20
CA GLY A 685 -19.84 19.83 -22.53
C GLY A 685 -18.79 18.86 -23.03
N TYR A 686 -17.55 19.06 -22.60
CA TYR A 686 -16.42 18.21 -22.98
C TYR A 686 -15.53 17.86 -21.79
N SER A 687 -14.78 16.77 -21.91
CA SER A 687 -13.76 16.38 -20.95
C SER A 687 -12.50 15.81 -21.60
N LEU A 688 -11.39 15.92 -20.87
CA LEU A 688 -10.26 15.02 -21.00
C LEU A 688 -10.43 13.92 -19.94
N ARG A 689 -10.75 12.70 -20.38
CA ARG A 689 -10.88 11.53 -19.51
C ARG A 689 -9.58 10.77 -19.45
N PHE A 690 -9.24 10.25 -18.27
CA PHE A 690 -8.10 9.35 -18.10
C PHE A 690 -8.35 8.20 -17.13
N TRP A 691 -7.77 7.04 -17.43
CA TRP A 691 -7.92 5.81 -16.65
C TRP A 691 -6.72 4.87 -16.80
N ARG A 692 -6.45 4.04 -15.79
CA ARG A 692 -5.46 2.96 -15.88
C ARG A 692 -5.99 1.85 -16.78
N SER A 693 -5.23 1.40 -17.78
CA SER A 693 -5.60 0.25 -18.63
C SER A 693 -4.67 -0.94 -18.39
N THR A 694 -4.98 -2.10 -18.97
CA THR A 694 -4.09 -3.27 -18.99
C THR A 694 -2.96 -3.17 -20.03
N ARG A 695 -2.89 -2.07 -20.80
CA ARG A 695 -1.83 -1.85 -21.81
C ARG A 695 -0.47 -1.46 -21.21
N SER A 696 -0.44 -1.00 -19.96
CA SER A 696 0.80 -0.62 -19.28
C SER A 696 0.66 -0.74 -17.76
N ALA A 697 1.77 -1.08 -17.10
CA ALA A 697 1.90 -1.04 -15.66
C ALA A 697 2.32 0.34 -15.13
N THR A 698 2.71 1.27 -16.00
CA THR A 698 3.32 2.58 -15.65
C THR A 698 2.69 3.76 -16.41
N ALA A 699 1.57 3.55 -17.09
CA ALA A 699 0.91 4.60 -17.87
C ALA A 699 -0.61 4.51 -17.79
N VAL A 700 -1.25 5.66 -17.96
CA VAL A 700 -2.71 5.78 -18.08
C VAL A 700 -3.08 6.19 -19.50
N VAL A 701 -4.31 5.87 -19.87
CA VAL A 701 -4.91 6.27 -21.13
C VAL A 701 -5.57 7.62 -20.95
N PHE A 702 -5.37 8.52 -21.90
CA PHE A 702 -6.06 9.81 -22.03
C PHE A 702 -6.86 9.84 -23.32
N GLN A 703 -8.06 10.41 -23.28
CA GLN A 703 -8.88 10.64 -24.46
C GLN A 703 -9.86 11.79 -24.25
N LEU A 704 -10.19 12.51 -25.32
CA LEU A 704 -11.23 13.54 -25.29
C LEU A 704 -12.62 12.91 -25.35
N TYR A 705 -13.59 13.54 -24.69
CA TYR A 705 -14.98 13.07 -24.63
C TYR A 705 -15.96 14.23 -24.85
N ARG A 706 -17.06 13.94 -25.54
CA ARG A 706 -18.27 14.78 -25.56
C ARG A 706 -19.19 14.28 -24.46
N ILE A 707 -19.65 15.17 -23.60
CA ILE A 707 -20.58 14.86 -22.50
C ILE A 707 -21.95 15.42 -22.85
N VAL A 708 -22.99 14.59 -22.75
CA VAL A 708 -24.40 14.98 -22.90
C VAL A 708 -25.19 14.37 -21.74
N ASP A 709 -25.85 15.21 -20.94
CA ASP A 709 -26.60 14.81 -19.74
C ASP A 709 -25.79 13.90 -18.79
N GLY A 710 -24.51 14.20 -18.62
CA GLY A 710 -23.58 13.43 -17.79
C GLY A 710 -23.07 12.13 -18.42
N HIS A 711 -23.44 11.82 -19.66
CA HIS A 711 -22.95 10.65 -20.40
C HIS A 711 -21.85 11.04 -21.41
N GLY A 712 -20.68 10.42 -21.28
CA GLY A 712 -19.52 10.64 -22.12
C GLY A 712 -19.50 9.74 -23.35
N THR A 713 -19.21 10.31 -24.52
CA THR A 713 -18.87 9.60 -25.75
C THR A 713 -17.44 9.94 -26.17
N PRO A 714 -16.56 8.96 -26.43
CA PRO A 714 -15.17 9.21 -26.77
C PRO A 714 -15.03 9.94 -28.11
N MET A 715 -13.99 10.77 -28.21
CA MET A 715 -13.63 11.57 -29.37
C MET A 715 -12.15 11.37 -29.71
N GLY A 716 -11.85 11.20 -31.00
CA GLY A 716 -10.48 11.03 -31.48
C GLY A 716 -9.81 9.75 -30.97
N GLU A 717 -8.49 9.65 -31.18
CA GLU A 717 -7.68 8.54 -30.68
C GLU A 717 -7.30 8.74 -29.22
N ASP A 718 -7.09 7.62 -28.52
CA ASP A 718 -6.51 7.64 -27.19
C ASP A 718 -4.97 7.80 -27.21
N ARG A 719 -4.42 8.21 -26.07
CA ARG A 719 -2.97 8.31 -25.84
C ARG A 719 -2.60 7.65 -24.52
N LEU A 720 -1.64 6.74 -24.57
CA LEU A 720 -1.09 6.07 -23.40
C LEU A 720 0.20 6.78 -22.98
N THR A 721 0.26 7.32 -21.78
CA THR A 721 1.45 8.02 -21.24
C THR A 721 1.50 7.92 -19.72
N GLY A 722 2.70 7.83 -19.15
CA GLY A 722 2.92 7.84 -17.70
C GLY A 722 3.07 9.24 -17.09
N VAL A 723 2.55 10.27 -17.77
CA VAL A 723 2.62 11.68 -17.31
C VAL A 723 2.05 11.90 -15.89
N ILE A 724 1.12 11.06 -15.40
CA ILE A 724 0.51 11.21 -14.06
C ILE A 724 1.47 10.73 -12.97
N LYS A 725 2.29 11.64 -12.46
CA LYS A 725 3.22 11.47 -11.33
C LYS A 725 3.06 12.61 -10.32
N PRO A 726 3.71 12.60 -9.13
CA PRO A 726 3.71 13.78 -8.28
C PRO A 726 4.12 15.02 -9.06
N THR A 727 3.48 16.17 -8.81
CA THR A 727 3.65 17.45 -9.50
C THR A 727 3.38 17.40 -11.01
N THR A 728 2.26 16.79 -11.40
CA THR A 728 1.79 16.80 -12.79
C THR A 728 1.06 18.10 -13.10
N SER A 729 1.34 18.70 -14.27
CA SER A 729 0.58 19.83 -14.83
C SER A 729 -0.09 19.40 -16.13
N ILE A 730 -1.39 19.66 -16.26
CA ILE A 730 -2.18 19.47 -17.49
C ILE A 730 -2.82 20.80 -17.87
N ARG A 731 -2.71 21.17 -19.15
CA ARG A 731 -3.32 22.37 -19.72
C ARG A 731 -4.17 22.03 -20.93
N ILE A 732 -5.39 22.55 -20.96
CA ILE A 732 -6.37 22.38 -22.04
C ILE A 732 -6.71 23.76 -22.59
N ARG A 733 -6.51 23.99 -23.89
CA ARG A 733 -6.85 25.25 -24.57
C ARG A 733 -7.80 25.01 -25.74
N THR A 734 -8.80 25.86 -25.86
CA THR A 734 -9.65 25.92 -27.06
C THR A 734 -9.32 27.16 -27.88
N HIS A 735 -9.37 27.03 -29.20
CA HIS A 735 -9.34 28.14 -30.13
C HIS A 735 -10.37 27.90 -31.25
N GLY A 736 -11.54 28.53 -31.12
CA GLY A 736 -12.71 28.20 -31.94
C GLY A 736 -13.15 26.75 -31.75
N SER A 737 -13.04 25.93 -32.79
CA SER A 737 -13.32 24.49 -32.71
C SER A 737 -12.12 23.64 -32.34
N ALA A 738 -10.90 24.17 -32.36
CA ALA A 738 -9.68 23.41 -32.06
C ALA A 738 -9.49 23.25 -30.56
N VAL A 739 -9.06 22.08 -30.12
CA VAL A 739 -8.67 21.77 -28.74
C VAL A 739 -7.23 21.26 -28.73
N THR A 740 -6.43 21.79 -27.81
CA THR A 740 -5.07 21.30 -27.54
C THR A 740 -4.95 20.95 -26.07
N VAL A 741 -4.35 19.80 -25.78
CA VAL A 741 -4.10 19.29 -24.43
C VAL A 741 -2.62 18.98 -24.32
N THR A 742 -1.96 19.61 -23.36
CA THR A 742 -0.54 19.38 -23.06
C THR A 742 -0.39 18.99 -21.61
N GLY A 743 0.47 18.02 -21.31
CA GLY A 743 0.78 17.62 -19.93
C GLY A 743 2.26 17.32 -19.73
N SER A 744 2.75 17.57 -18.51
CA SER A 744 4.14 17.32 -18.10
C SER A 744 4.21 17.04 -16.60
N ASN A 745 5.35 16.52 -16.13
CA ASN A 745 5.61 16.26 -14.73
C ASN A 745 7.06 16.63 -14.36
N SER A 746 7.39 16.74 -13.06
CA SER A 746 8.75 17.10 -12.62
C SER A 746 9.70 15.92 -12.40
N LYS A 747 9.23 14.68 -12.58
CA LYS A 747 9.99 13.46 -12.28
C LYS A 747 10.78 12.93 -13.46
N ASP A 748 10.24 13.07 -14.68
CA ASP A 748 10.88 12.61 -15.91
C ASP A 748 10.38 13.37 -17.15
N GLU A 749 10.80 12.90 -18.33
CA GLU A 749 10.51 13.50 -19.63
C GLU A 749 9.16 13.04 -20.23
N GLU A 750 8.33 12.28 -19.51
CA GLU A 750 7.04 11.86 -20.04
C GLU A 750 6.07 13.05 -20.17
N THR A 751 5.51 13.19 -21.37
CA THR A 751 4.55 14.24 -21.71
C THR A 751 3.24 13.68 -22.22
N LEU A 752 2.21 14.54 -22.20
CA LEU A 752 0.96 14.34 -22.93
C LEU A 752 0.85 15.41 -24.02
N ASP A 753 0.56 14.99 -25.24
CA ASP A 753 0.16 15.89 -26.34
C ASP A 753 -1.04 15.26 -27.07
N LEU A 754 -2.14 16.01 -27.10
CA LEU A 754 -3.41 15.60 -27.64
C LEU A 754 -4.07 16.79 -28.34
N THR A 755 -4.52 16.58 -29.58
CA THR A 755 -5.30 17.57 -30.33
C THR A 755 -6.64 17.00 -30.71
N GLY A 756 -7.68 17.83 -30.72
CA GLY A 756 -9.02 17.43 -31.15
C GLY A 756 -9.82 18.59 -31.68
N THR A 757 -11.05 18.29 -32.10
CA THR A 757 -12.01 19.28 -32.57
C THR A 757 -13.33 19.12 -31.83
N ILE A 758 -13.92 20.24 -31.39
CA ILE A 758 -15.22 20.31 -30.72
C ILE A 758 -16.22 21.12 -31.55
N GLU A 759 -17.51 20.88 -31.34
CA GLU A 759 -18.54 21.83 -31.76
C GLU A 759 -18.45 23.05 -30.82
N PRO A 760 -18.21 24.27 -31.35
CA PRO A 760 -18.17 25.48 -30.53
C PRO A 760 -19.46 25.68 -29.75
N ASN A 761 -19.33 26.03 -28.48
CA ASN A 761 -20.44 26.35 -27.60
C ASN A 761 -20.11 27.59 -26.76
N ARG A 762 -21.10 28.11 -26.04
CA ARG A 762 -20.94 29.28 -25.18
C ARG A 762 -20.55 28.95 -23.74
N PHE A 763 -20.40 27.68 -23.40
CA PHE A 763 -20.20 27.26 -22.01
C PHE A 763 -18.82 27.72 -21.50
N GLY A 764 -18.81 28.37 -20.34
CA GLY A 764 -17.59 28.77 -19.64
C GLY A 764 -17.20 27.87 -18.48
N GLY A 765 -18.04 26.90 -18.07
CA GLY A 765 -17.72 26.05 -16.93
C GLY A 765 -16.58 25.07 -17.19
N ALA A 766 -15.92 24.67 -16.11
CA ALA A 766 -14.82 23.72 -16.07
C ALA A 766 -14.85 22.95 -14.74
N GLY A 767 -14.04 21.92 -14.60
CA GLY A 767 -13.99 21.17 -13.34
C GLY A 767 -13.16 19.91 -13.38
N PHE A 768 -13.16 19.20 -12.27
CA PHE A 768 -12.54 17.90 -12.10
C PHE A 768 -13.59 16.91 -11.61
N PHE A 769 -13.63 15.72 -12.20
CA PHE A 769 -14.46 14.61 -11.74
C PHE A 769 -13.58 13.39 -11.46
N TRP A 770 -13.87 12.69 -10.37
CA TRP A 770 -13.20 11.47 -9.95
C TRP A 770 -14.23 10.43 -9.54
N THR A 771 -14.14 9.23 -10.11
CA THR A 771 -14.97 8.10 -9.68
C THR A 771 -14.42 7.47 -8.41
N ALA A 772 -15.30 6.99 -7.53
CA ALA A 772 -14.93 6.30 -6.30
C ALA A 772 -13.94 5.14 -6.54
N SER A 773 -12.73 5.25 -5.99
CA SER A 773 -11.75 4.16 -5.86
C SER A 773 -11.53 3.87 -4.38
N ARG A 774 -11.89 2.67 -3.89
CA ARG A 774 -11.73 2.32 -2.46
C ARG A 774 -10.25 2.12 -2.10
N PRO A 775 -9.80 2.44 -0.86
CA PRO A 775 -10.50 3.12 0.23
C PRO A 775 -10.36 4.66 0.22
N SER A 776 -9.54 5.23 -0.67
CA SER A 776 -9.32 6.68 -0.84
C SER A 776 -8.84 6.97 -2.27
N GLY A 777 -9.02 8.21 -2.73
CA GLY A 777 -8.51 8.66 -4.02
C GLY A 777 -7.01 8.95 -3.94
N SER A 778 -6.28 8.53 -4.98
CA SER A 778 -4.81 8.63 -5.07
C SER A 778 -4.31 9.96 -5.65
N VAL A 779 -5.15 11.01 -5.64
CA VAL A 779 -4.87 12.30 -6.29
C VAL A 779 -5.22 13.46 -5.36
N VAL A 780 -4.37 14.49 -5.41
CA VAL A 780 -4.55 15.77 -4.72
C VAL A 780 -4.48 16.88 -5.77
N LEU A 781 -5.54 17.67 -5.90
CA LEU A 781 -5.51 18.86 -6.76
C LEU A 781 -4.77 19.97 -6.02
N ARG A 782 -3.69 20.49 -6.60
CA ARG A 782 -2.85 21.57 -6.03
C ARG A 782 -3.12 22.93 -6.66
N ALA A 783 -3.57 22.93 -7.91
CA ALA A 783 -4.07 24.13 -8.57
C ALA A 783 -5.16 23.76 -9.57
N PHE A 784 -6.16 24.63 -9.70
CA PHE A 784 -7.11 24.60 -10.80
C PHE A 784 -7.39 26.03 -11.22
N GLN A 785 -7.04 26.37 -12.45
CA GLN A 785 -7.22 27.70 -13.02
C GLN A 785 -8.02 27.61 -14.32
N VAL A 786 -8.94 28.56 -14.49
CA VAL A 786 -9.68 28.78 -15.73
C VAL A 786 -9.41 30.19 -16.20
N ASN A 787 -9.06 30.40 -17.46
CA ASN A 787 -8.94 31.70 -18.09
C ASN A 787 -9.74 31.75 -19.39
N TYR A 788 -10.15 32.94 -19.81
CA TYR A 788 -10.87 33.20 -21.06
C TYR A 788 -10.05 34.19 -21.90
N PRO A 789 -9.23 33.70 -22.85
CA PRO A 789 -8.35 34.53 -23.66
C PRO A 789 -9.08 35.36 -24.73
#